data_AF-K0REJ9-F1
#
_entry.id   AF-K0REJ9-F1
#
_cell.length_a   1.000
_cell.length_b   1.000
_cell.length_c   1.000
_cell.angle_alpha   90.00
_cell.angle_beta   90.00
_cell.angle_gamma   90.00
#
_symmetry.space_group_name_H-M   'P 1'
#
loop_
_entity.id
_entity.type
_entity.pdbx_description
1 polymer ?
#
loop_
_entity_poly.entity_id
_entity_poly.type
_entity_poly.pdbx_seq_one_letter_code
_entity_poly.pdbx_strand_id
1 'polypeptide(L)'
;MLIKQFDGRNRNAKAVKELLSQCLDLWDNERYSALLRSVTDVWNRGNGTRCGVRRKENKTDTSTAKKFDAMVKDGNLGAAMRFVLEQKSGGGGGGKLYRHDDTDTKTGDQVIDVLCSKFPEPVIPEASHFDPSTSGPPEDTPPVYLSEEDILLRAKKLKSAAGMDGVDGQTARYWITSFGDRSKRLREALARIAMLLANGSPQYAMYRALNDARMLAADKEPGVRPLACGCIWMRLMAGAVIDSGLKVQARDACGNVQLCAGLGAGIEGNLHAVTRIFPQSAGWTEGEGTSNADIVEQLLTQSEADADSTGGSRYEPNTGFGVTLVDADNAFNRVNLYMLLDTVARRWPAGARFVFNRYRHYHRTYVRTDPGKPPIIILRKEGVAQGCVLAMLIYGISLMPLCEELAEEFPEILALWFADDEGHVGSARLNAQCLAYLVEHGPKYGYYPKPVKSFHVCMEADEAVAKQEFLSRGLELQFVRGKRYLGGHVGSKESKEQYVNSKVEGWCTSLRALLAEIAKTHPQSAHAAFTFCLQHKWMYMCRVIPGIAQLLEPLERVIREVWIPALLGSPPEELRRANVSREDRHSREAARNIGLAGAGPDGQPEGHARLDQGAQEARRSSEPQSEDAGKAFAPINRPPSFSEGDVLPPRKSPPASPTSPAAAKSNVEKALVALNIAASLIKKDKVDARAPRDGVARAPHRPAPSVWRRCLPIDW
;
A
#
# COMPACT_ATOMS: atom_id res chain seq x y z
N MET A 1 -14.11 -25.88 -11.13
CA MET A 1 -15.56 -25.62 -11.32
C MET A 1 -16.46 -26.78 -10.86
N LEU A 2 -16.18 -28.04 -11.23
CA LEU A 2 -16.96 -29.25 -10.87
C LEU A 2 -17.43 -29.36 -9.40
N ILE A 3 -16.60 -28.90 -8.44
CA ILE A 3 -16.88 -28.94 -6.99
C ILE A 3 -18.19 -28.22 -6.59
N LYS A 4 -18.78 -27.37 -7.45
CA LYS A 4 -20.10 -26.74 -7.18
C LYS A 4 -21.33 -27.60 -7.53
N GLN A 5 -21.18 -28.86 -7.95
CA GLN A 5 -22.30 -29.81 -8.03
C GLN A 5 -22.72 -30.39 -6.65
N PHE A 6 -21.97 -30.12 -5.58
CA PHE A 6 -22.22 -30.65 -4.23
C PHE A 6 -23.20 -29.79 -3.42
N ASP A 7 -24.48 -29.78 -3.81
CA ASP A 7 -25.54 -29.07 -3.06
C ASP A 7 -26.33 -30.02 -2.11
N GLY A 8 -26.60 -29.53 -0.89
CA GLY A 8 -27.60 -30.01 0.07
C GLY A 8 -27.51 -31.42 0.68
N ARG A 9 -26.92 -32.43 0.01
CA ARG A 9 -26.93 -33.83 0.47
C ARG A 9 -25.53 -34.33 0.84
N ASN A 10 -25.39 -34.90 2.03
CA ASN A 10 -24.18 -35.60 2.49
C ASN A 10 -23.87 -36.83 1.62
N ARG A 11 -23.17 -36.63 0.50
CA ARG A 11 -22.56 -37.70 -0.28
C ARG A 11 -21.26 -38.12 0.41
N ASN A 12 -21.12 -39.42 0.70
CA ASN A 12 -19.90 -39.94 1.31
C ASN A 12 -18.69 -39.81 0.36
N ALA A 13 -17.48 -39.95 0.90
CA ALA A 13 -16.24 -39.80 0.14
C ALA A 13 -16.09 -40.83 -1.02
N LYS A 14 -16.82 -41.96 -1.00
CA LYS A 14 -16.85 -42.94 -2.10
C LYS A 14 -17.62 -42.36 -3.29
N ALA A 15 -18.86 -41.90 -3.08
CA ALA A 15 -19.69 -41.31 -4.13
C ALA A 15 -19.10 -40.02 -4.72
N VAL A 16 -18.32 -39.26 -3.94
CA VAL A 16 -17.56 -38.10 -4.45
C VAL A 16 -16.39 -38.55 -5.34
N LYS A 17 -15.66 -39.61 -4.98
CA LYS A 17 -14.60 -40.19 -5.82
C LYS A 17 -15.17 -40.79 -7.11
N GLU A 18 -16.25 -41.55 -7.05
CA GLU A 18 -16.92 -42.14 -8.22
C GLU A 18 -17.39 -41.08 -9.21
N LEU A 19 -17.97 -39.96 -8.73
CA LEU A 19 -18.35 -38.83 -9.59
C LEU A 19 -17.13 -38.14 -10.23
N LEU A 20 -16.03 -37.99 -9.48
CA LEU A 20 -14.79 -37.42 -10.00
C LEU A 20 -14.12 -38.33 -11.03
N SER A 21 -14.12 -39.66 -10.82
CA SER A 21 -13.70 -40.64 -11.83
C SER A 21 -14.53 -40.50 -13.10
N GLN A 22 -15.87 -40.52 -13.02
CA GLN A 22 -16.73 -40.32 -14.19
C GLN A 22 -16.45 -39.01 -14.95
N CYS A 23 -16.05 -37.94 -14.24
CA CYS A 23 -15.66 -36.67 -14.85
C CYS A 23 -14.26 -36.72 -15.48
N LEU A 24 -13.33 -37.54 -14.97
CA LEU A 24 -12.03 -37.80 -15.58
C LEU A 24 -12.18 -38.74 -16.79
N ASP A 25 -12.98 -39.81 -16.69
CA ASP A 25 -13.30 -40.70 -17.80
C ASP A 25 -13.91 -39.91 -18.98
N LEU A 26 -14.82 -38.98 -18.71
CA LEU A 26 -15.40 -38.07 -19.73
C LEU A 26 -14.40 -37.04 -20.27
N TRP A 27 -13.34 -36.71 -19.54
CA TRP A 27 -12.28 -35.80 -19.98
C TRP A 27 -11.25 -36.52 -20.86
N ASP A 28 -10.80 -37.70 -20.43
CA ASP A 28 -9.80 -38.54 -21.09
C ASP A 28 -10.34 -39.16 -22.39
N ASN A 29 -11.67 -39.36 -22.50
CA ASN A 29 -12.35 -39.73 -23.75
C ASN A 29 -12.77 -38.51 -24.61
N GLU A 30 -12.22 -37.30 -24.33
CA GLU A 30 -12.50 -36.04 -25.03
C GLU A 30 -13.99 -35.59 -25.08
N ARG A 31 -14.85 -36.14 -24.22
CA ARG A 31 -16.31 -35.91 -24.22
C ARG A 31 -16.69 -34.59 -23.54
N TYR A 32 -15.96 -33.52 -23.83
CA TYR A 32 -16.08 -32.20 -23.18
C TYR A 32 -17.52 -31.65 -23.21
N SER A 33 -18.26 -31.83 -24.31
CA SER A 33 -19.66 -31.40 -24.44
C SER A 33 -20.65 -32.20 -23.59
N ALA A 34 -20.29 -33.38 -23.08
CA ALA A 34 -21.07 -34.09 -22.06
C ALA A 34 -20.75 -33.57 -20.65
N LEU A 35 -19.47 -33.34 -20.36
CA LEU A 35 -19.01 -32.76 -19.10
C LEU A 35 -19.57 -31.35 -18.90
N LEU A 36 -19.59 -30.53 -19.95
CA LEU A 36 -20.18 -29.18 -19.93
C LEU A 36 -21.69 -29.22 -19.66
N ARG A 37 -22.44 -30.13 -20.33
CA ARG A 37 -23.88 -30.33 -20.10
C ARG A 37 -24.17 -30.71 -18.64
N SER A 38 -23.37 -31.59 -18.03
CA SER A 38 -23.57 -31.94 -16.61
C SER A 38 -23.50 -30.74 -15.65
N VAL A 39 -22.78 -29.67 -16.01
CA VAL A 39 -22.70 -28.43 -15.23
C VAL A 39 -23.84 -27.49 -15.60
N THR A 40 -24.15 -27.33 -16.89
CA THR A 40 -25.26 -26.50 -17.38
C THR A 40 -26.63 -27.00 -16.93
N ASP A 41 -26.86 -28.31 -16.87
CA ASP A 41 -28.12 -28.89 -16.41
C ASP A 41 -28.35 -28.63 -14.91
N VAL A 42 -27.30 -28.74 -14.09
CA VAL A 42 -27.35 -28.39 -12.67
C VAL A 42 -27.56 -26.87 -12.48
N TRP A 43 -27.04 -26.06 -13.40
CA TRP A 43 -27.28 -24.63 -13.42
C TRP A 43 -28.74 -24.28 -13.75
N ASN A 44 -29.26 -24.85 -14.84
CA ASN A 44 -30.62 -24.62 -15.33
C ASN A 44 -31.70 -25.11 -14.34
N ARG A 45 -31.39 -26.14 -13.54
CA ARG A 45 -32.24 -26.62 -12.42
C ARG A 45 -32.25 -25.68 -11.20
N GLY A 46 -31.65 -24.50 -11.28
CA GLY A 46 -31.79 -23.42 -10.28
C GLY A 46 -30.82 -23.44 -9.10
N ASN A 47 -30.04 -24.51 -8.92
CA ASN A 47 -28.96 -24.56 -7.91
C ASN A 47 -27.65 -23.93 -8.42
N GLY A 48 -27.54 -23.68 -9.73
CA GLY A 48 -26.58 -22.71 -10.25
C GLY A 48 -26.91 -21.30 -9.75
N THR A 49 -26.03 -20.74 -8.92
CA THR A 49 -26.31 -19.50 -8.19
C THR A 49 -26.48 -18.32 -9.14
N ARG A 50 -27.73 -17.91 -9.43
CA ARG A 50 -28.04 -16.68 -10.20
C ARG A 50 -27.33 -15.48 -9.57
N CYS A 51 -26.25 -15.02 -10.19
CA CYS A 51 -25.59 -13.78 -9.82
C CYS A 51 -26.52 -12.63 -10.21
N GLY A 52 -27.30 -12.12 -9.25
CA GLY A 52 -28.32 -11.08 -9.45
C GLY A 52 -29.65 -11.31 -8.72
N VAL A 53 -29.99 -12.55 -8.34
CA VAL A 53 -31.26 -12.84 -7.61
C VAL A 53 -30.96 -13.17 -6.15
N ARG A 54 -31.50 -12.36 -5.21
CA ARG A 54 -31.58 -12.70 -3.78
C ARG A 54 -32.31 -14.04 -3.62
N ARG A 55 -31.58 -15.13 -3.40
CA ARG A 55 -32.16 -16.39 -2.90
C ARG A 55 -32.78 -16.05 -1.54
N LYS A 56 -34.10 -16.20 -1.40
CA LYS A 56 -34.75 -16.23 -0.07
C LYS A 56 -34.35 -17.54 0.60
N GLU A 57 -33.11 -17.61 1.08
CA GLU A 57 -32.67 -18.69 1.93
C GLU A 57 -33.44 -18.60 3.24
N ASN A 58 -34.10 -19.70 3.62
CA ASN A 58 -34.85 -19.78 4.86
C ASN A 58 -33.92 -19.44 6.02
N LYS A 59 -34.35 -18.50 6.89
CA LYS A 59 -33.55 -17.96 7.98
C LYS A 59 -33.01 -19.06 8.91
N THR A 60 -31.76 -19.42 8.69
CA THR A 60 -30.85 -19.86 9.75
C THR A 60 -29.80 -18.77 9.87
N ASP A 61 -29.93 -17.94 10.91
CA ASP A 61 -29.18 -16.69 11.02
C ASP A 61 -27.69 -16.95 11.30
N THR A 62 -26.94 -17.17 10.21
CA THR A 62 -25.50 -16.93 10.14
C THR A 62 -25.28 -15.43 10.22
N SER A 63 -25.24 -14.94 11.46
CA SER A 63 -25.10 -13.52 11.81
C SER A 63 -23.94 -12.85 11.08
N THR A 64 -24.07 -11.53 10.85
CA THR A 64 -23.06 -10.66 10.22
C THR A 64 -21.66 -10.94 10.77
N ALA A 65 -21.58 -11.10 12.10
CA ALA A 65 -20.37 -11.45 12.84
C ALA A 65 -19.68 -12.74 12.38
N LYS A 66 -20.42 -13.85 12.21
CA LYS A 66 -19.86 -15.14 11.78
C LYS A 66 -19.33 -15.08 10.34
N LYS A 67 -20.02 -14.35 9.46
CA LYS A 67 -19.61 -14.15 8.05
C LYS A 67 -18.36 -13.27 7.96
N PHE A 68 -18.31 -12.20 8.75
CA PHE A 68 -17.15 -11.33 8.88
C PHE A 68 -15.92 -12.09 9.43
N ASP A 69 -16.09 -12.82 10.52
CA ASP A 69 -15.04 -13.61 11.16
C ASP A 69 -14.43 -14.65 10.22
N ALA A 70 -15.25 -15.36 9.43
CA ALA A 70 -14.78 -16.26 8.38
C ALA A 70 -13.91 -15.51 7.35
N MET A 71 -14.39 -14.38 6.81
CA MET A 71 -13.63 -13.58 5.84
C MET A 71 -12.34 -12.98 6.43
N VAL A 72 -12.30 -12.63 7.71
CA VAL A 72 -11.07 -12.22 8.40
C VAL A 72 -10.09 -13.39 8.52
N LYS A 73 -10.55 -14.59 8.87
CA LYS A 73 -9.73 -15.82 8.97
C LYS A 73 -9.20 -16.30 7.63
N ASP A 74 -9.96 -16.14 6.54
CA ASP A 74 -9.47 -16.35 5.16
C ASP A 74 -8.44 -15.29 4.72
N GLY A 75 -8.23 -14.23 5.52
CA GLY A 75 -7.27 -13.16 5.24
C GLY A 75 -7.81 -12.10 4.27
N ASN A 76 -9.13 -11.97 4.14
CA ASN A 76 -9.84 -11.05 3.24
C ASN A 76 -10.35 -9.79 3.99
N LEU A 77 -9.58 -9.28 4.96
CA LEU A 77 -9.99 -8.23 5.92
C LEU A 77 -10.60 -6.98 5.24
N GLY A 78 -10.06 -6.53 4.11
CA GLY A 78 -10.60 -5.37 3.38
C GLY A 78 -12.00 -5.61 2.79
N ALA A 79 -12.31 -6.84 2.37
CA ALA A 79 -13.64 -7.23 1.92
C ALA A 79 -14.60 -7.47 3.09
N ALA A 80 -14.10 -8.07 4.19
CA ALA A 80 -14.86 -8.23 5.43
C ALA A 80 -15.30 -6.86 5.99
N MET A 81 -14.39 -5.87 6.02
CA MET A 81 -14.71 -4.52 6.46
C MET A 81 -15.78 -3.86 5.59
N ARG A 82 -15.65 -3.93 4.26
CA ARG A 82 -16.67 -3.43 3.33
C ARG A 82 -18.04 -4.06 3.56
N PHE A 83 -18.11 -5.39 3.69
CA PHE A 83 -19.35 -6.12 3.94
C PHE A 83 -20.10 -5.62 5.19
N VAL A 84 -19.41 -5.15 6.24
CA VAL A 84 -20.06 -4.59 7.44
C VAL A 84 -20.60 -3.16 7.23
N LEU A 85 -19.95 -2.38 6.36
CA LEU A 85 -20.35 -1.00 6.06
C LEU A 85 -21.49 -0.95 5.03
N GLU A 86 -21.38 -1.72 3.96
CA GLU A 86 -22.33 -1.77 2.84
C GLU A 86 -23.74 -2.22 3.29
N GLN A 87 -23.83 -3.01 4.37
CA GLN A 87 -25.11 -3.40 5.00
C GLN A 87 -25.94 -2.22 5.53
N LYS A 88 -25.32 -1.06 5.81
CA LYS A 88 -25.99 0.12 6.37
C LYS A 88 -26.09 1.31 5.41
N SER A 89 -25.23 1.37 4.38
CA SER A 89 -25.15 2.51 3.47
C SER A 89 -25.79 2.29 2.09
N GLY A 90 -26.12 1.06 1.69
CA GLY A 90 -26.75 0.76 0.40
C GLY A 90 -25.86 0.90 -0.85
N GLY A 91 -24.83 1.75 -0.80
CA GLY A 91 -23.76 1.86 -1.82
C GLY A 91 -22.65 0.82 -1.62
N GLY A 92 -22.17 0.24 -2.71
CA GLY A 92 -21.27 -0.92 -2.72
C GLY A 92 -19.81 -0.57 -3.02
N GLY A 93 -19.06 -0.09 -2.01
CA GLY A 93 -17.63 0.27 -2.12
C GLY A 93 -16.69 -0.87 -2.54
N GLY A 94 -17.18 -2.10 -2.69
CA GLY A 94 -16.61 -3.16 -3.50
C GLY A 94 -17.16 -3.14 -4.92
N GLY A 95 -16.79 -2.08 -5.67
CA GLY A 95 -17.36 -1.68 -6.98
C GLY A 95 -18.05 -2.79 -7.76
N LYS A 96 -19.37 -2.63 -7.94
CA LYS A 96 -20.29 -3.58 -8.58
C LYS A 96 -19.68 -4.11 -9.88
N LEU A 97 -19.68 -5.44 -10.06
CA LEU A 97 -19.37 -6.01 -11.36
C LEU A 97 -20.60 -5.94 -12.24
N TYR A 98 -20.53 -5.13 -13.29
CA TYR A 98 -21.54 -5.10 -14.34
C TYR A 98 -21.53 -6.40 -15.15
N ARG A 99 -22.71 -6.81 -15.63
CA ARG A 99 -22.83 -7.79 -16.71
C ARG A 99 -22.61 -7.12 -18.08
N HIS A 100 -22.50 -7.90 -19.16
CA HIS A 100 -22.37 -7.38 -20.53
C HIS A 100 -23.59 -6.58 -21.02
N ASP A 101 -24.75 -6.93 -20.47
CA ASP A 101 -26.12 -6.50 -20.78
C ASP A 101 -26.65 -5.49 -19.75
N ASP A 102 -25.82 -5.04 -18.80
CA ASP A 102 -26.13 -3.90 -17.95
C ASP A 102 -25.83 -2.58 -18.70
N THR A 103 -26.49 -1.50 -18.30
CA THR A 103 -26.22 -0.12 -18.77
C THR A 103 -25.10 0.53 -17.96
N ASP A 104 -24.21 1.27 -18.63
CA ASP A 104 -23.17 2.07 -17.96
C ASP A 104 -23.74 3.36 -17.34
N THR A 105 -23.39 3.62 -16.08
CA THR A 105 -23.87 4.79 -15.34
C THR A 105 -23.31 6.14 -15.79
N LYS A 106 -22.26 6.16 -16.63
CA LYS A 106 -21.68 7.41 -17.15
C LYS A 106 -22.19 7.78 -18.53
N THR A 107 -22.32 6.81 -19.44
CA THR A 107 -22.64 7.05 -20.85
C THR A 107 -24.10 6.77 -21.20
N GLY A 108 -24.75 5.83 -20.50
CA GLY A 108 -26.06 5.30 -20.91
C GLY A 108 -26.00 4.19 -21.96
N ASP A 109 -24.81 3.86 -22.46
CA ASP A 109 -24.58 2.76 -23.41
C ASP A 109 -24.60 1.40 -22.71
N GLN A 110 -24.63 0.30 -23.49
CA GLN A 110 -24.42 -1.04 -22.92
C GLN A 110 -22.96 -1.22 -22.49
N VAL A 111 -22.76 -1.89 -21.36
CA VAL A 111 -21.43 -2.14 -20.80
C VAL A 111 -20.51 -2.90 -21.76
N ILE A 112 -21.04 -3.72 -22.68
CA ILE A 112 -20.22 -4.37 -23.71
C ILE A 112 -19.60 -3.36 -24.70
N ASP A 113 -20.34 -2.35 -25.14
CA ASP A 113 -19.87 -1.34 -26.09
C ASP A 113 -18.90 -0.36 -25.41
N VAL A 114 -19.18 -0.04 -24.15
CA VAL A 114 -18.27 0.72 -23.26
C VAL A 114 -16.99 -0.07 -22.94
N LEU A 115 -17.01 -1.41 -22.97
CA LEU A 115 -15.78 -2.21 -22.92
C LEU A 115 -15.03 -2.16 -24.25
N CYS A 116 -15.72 -2.38 -25.38
CA CYS A 116 -15.10 -2.39 -26.72
C CYS A 116 -14.40 -1.06 -27.05
N SER A 117 -15.07 0.07 -26.82
CA SER A 117 -14.51 1.42 -27.05
C SER A 117 -13.27 1.77 -26.21
N LYS A 118 -12.93 0.98 -25.17
CA LYS A 118 -11.73 1.18 -24.35
C LYS A 118 -10.49 0.44 -24.86
N PHE A 119 -10.57 -0.30 -25.96
CA PHE A 119 -9.43 -1.00 -26.56
C PHE A 119 -9.23 -0.50 -28.00
N PRO A 120 -8.27 0.40 -28.25
CA PRO A 120 -8.03 0.92 -29.58
C PRO A 120 -7.39 -0.13 -30.51
N GLU A 121 -7.45 0.16 -31.81
CA GLU A 121 -6.60 -0.49 -32.81
C GLU A 121 -5.12 -0.15 -32.56
N PRO A 122 -4.17 -1.01 -32.99
CA PRO A 122 -2.76 -0.85 -32.70
C PRO A 122 -2.17 0.29 -33.52
N VAL A 123 -1.34 1.12 -32.88
CA VAL A 123 -0.62 2.23 -33.52
C VAL A 123 0.82 1.79 -33.79
N ILE A 124 1.23 1.81 -35.06
CA ILE A 124 2.62 1.54 -35.44
C ILE A 124 3.37 2.89 -35.36
N PRO A 125 4.41 3.03 -34.51
CA PRO A 125 5.23 4.24 -34.48
C PRO A 125 6.05 4.40 -35.76
N GLU A 126 6.44 5.64 -36.07
CA GLU A 126 7.42 5.90 -37.12
C GLU A 126 8.81 5.35 -36.74
N ALA A 127 9.64 5.03 -37.74
CA ALA A 127 11.00 4.55 -37.50
C ALA A 127 11.86 5.56 -36.71
N SER A 128 11.57 6.85 -36.87
CA SER A 128 12.14 8.00 -36.16
C SER A 128 11.82 8.03 -34.65
N HIS A 129 10.79 7.30 -34.19
CA HIS A 129 10.42 7.27 -32.77
C HIS A 129 11.26 6.30 -31.95
N PHE A 130 11.92 5.33 -32.60
CA PHE A 130 12.81 4.38 -31.95
C PHE A 130 14.25 4.93 -31.92
N ASP A 131 14.99 4.60 -30.88
CA ASP A 131 16.43 4.90 -30.80
C ASP A 131 17.21 3.96 -31.75
N PRO A 132 17.83 4.47 -32.83
CA PRO A 132 18.54 3.62 -33.78
C PRO A 132 19.88 3.07 -33.23
N SER A 133 20.35 3.54 -32.07
CA SER A 133 21.63 3.12 -31.49
C SER A 133 21.56 1.82 -30.68
N THR A 134 20.36 1.36 -30.29
CA THR A 134 20.17 0.33 -29.25
C THR A 134 19.17 -0.77 -29.65
N SER A 135 19.49 -1.54 -30.68
CA SER A 135 18.63 -2.60 -31.21
C SER A 135 18.53 -3.85 -30.31
N GLY A 136 17.71 -3.78 -29.24
CA GLY A 136 17.32 -4.92 -28.41
C GLY A 136 18.03 -5.02 -27.04
N PRO A 137 17.73 -6.06 -26.24
CA PRO A 137 18.40 -6.28 -24.96
C PRO A 137 19.87 -6.70 -25.20
N PRO A 138 20.85 -6.21 -24.41
CA PRO A 138 22.26 -6.55 -24.58
C PRO A 138 22.50 -8.06 -24.58
N GLU A 139 23.40 -8.54 -25.45
CA GLU A 139 23.65 -9.99 -25.63
C GLU A 139 24.14 -10.68 -24.35
N ASP A 140 24.88 -9.95 -23.51
CA ASP A 140 25.38 -10.42 -22.20
C ASP A 140 24.31 -10.53 -21.09
N THR A 141 23.03 -10.28 -21.38
CA THR A 141 21.95 -10.33 -20.37
C THR A 141 21.83 -11.74 -19.75
N PRO A 142 22.10 -11.93 -18.44
CA PRO A 142 22.11 -13.27 -17.85
C PRO A 142 20.71 -13.92 -17.87
N PRO A 143 20.62 -15.24 -18.12
CA PRO A 143 19.34 -15.95 -18.20
C PRO A 143 18.63 -16.00 -16.84
N VAL A 144 17.32 -15.78 -16.83
CA VAL A 144 16.49 -15.85 -15.63
C VAL A 144 16.34 -17.31 -15.19
N TYR A 145 16.88 -17.63 -14.01
CA TYR A 145 16.68 -18.91 -13.35
C TYR A 145 15.50 -18.83 -12.36
N LEU A 146 14.76 -19.93 -12.22
CA LEU A 146 13.72 -20.12 -11.21
C LEU A 146 13.72 -21.56 -10.69
N SER A 147 13.62 -21.74 -9.38
CA SER A 147 13.49 -23.06 -8.75
C SER A 147 12.02 -23.41 -8.44
N GLU A 148 11.79 -24.59 -7.85
CA GLU A 148 10.44 -24.95 -7.36
C GLU A 148 10.06 -24.12 -6.12
N GLU A 149 11.06 -23.73 -5.32
CA GLU A 149 10.92 -22.92 -4.12
C GLU A 149 10.46 -21.49 -4.44
N ASP A 150 10.88 -20.90 -5.56
CA ASP A 150 10.38 -19.58 -6.00
C ASP A 150 8.87 -19.60 -6.26
N ILE A 151 8.39 -20.66 -6.94
CA ILE A 151 6.96 -20.89 -7.17
C ILE A 151 6.25 -21.12 -5.82
N LEU A 152 6.86 -21.84 -4.87
CA LEU A 152 6.33 -22.04 -3.51
C LEU A 152 6.23 -20.72 -2.72
N LEU A 153 7.27 -19.88 -2.78
CA LEU A 153 7.34 -18.59 -2.11
C LEU A 153 6.31 -17.61 -2.69
N ARG A 154 6.16 -17.57 -4.03
CA ARG A 154 5.15 -16.74 -4.68
C ARG A 154 3.73 -17.23 -4.40
N ALA A 155 3.49 -18.56 -4.38
CA ALA A 155 2.18 -19.13 -4.09
C ALA A 155 1.66 -18.81 -2.68
N LYS A 156 2.55 -18.69 -1.68
CA LYS A 156 2.18 -18.24 -0.33
C LYS A 156 1.54 -16.84 -0.33
N LYS A 157 2.00 -15.94 -1.22
CA LYS A 157 1.51 -14.56 -1.42
C LYS A 157 0.23 -14.47 -2.27
N LEU A 158 -0.17 -15.56 -2.94
CA LEU A 158 -1.17 -15.54 -4.01
C LEU A 158 -2.61 -15.38 -3.51
N LYS A 159 -3.11 -14.14 -3.48
CA LYS A 159 -4.53 -13.79 -3.31
C LYS A 159 -5.08 -13.25 -4.63
N SER A 160 -6.01 -13.96 -5.25
CA SER A 160 -6.50 -13.63 -6.61
C SER A 160 -7.79 -14.36 -6.96
N ALA A 161 -8.71 -13.67 -7.63
CA ALA A 161 -9.90 -14.29 -8.24
C ALA A 161 -9.52 -15.17 -9.44
N ALA A 162 -10.38 -16.15 -9.76
CA ALA A 162 -10.18 -17.07 -10.87
C ALA A 162 -10.23 -16.40 -12.26
N GLY A 163 -9.41 -16.91 -13.18
CA GLY A 163 -9.39 -16.48 -14.59
C GLY A 163 -10.43 -17.23 -15.43
N MET A 164 -10.06 -17.59 -16.66
CA MET A 164 -10.86 -18.49 -17.50
C MET A 164 -10.71 -19.97 -17.12
N ASP A 165 -9.56 -20.34 -16.55
CA ASP A 165 -9.29 -21.62 -15.88
C ASP A 165 -10.30 -22.01 -14.79
N GLY A 166 -10.96 -21.02 -14.17
CA GLY A 166 -11.86 -21.27 -13.04
C GLY A 166 -11.14 -21.73 -11.76
N VAL A 167 -9.83 -21.44 -11.64
CA VAL A 167 -8.99 -21.73 -10.48
C VAL A 167 -8.58 -20.41 -9.83
N ASP A 168 -8.95 -20.21 -8.55
CA ASP A 168 -8.55 -19.03 -7.78
C ASP A 168 -7.21 -19.22 -7.04
N GLY A 169 -6.68 -18.15 -6.47
CA GLY A 169 -5.40 -18.16 -5.76
C GLY A 169 -5.38 -19.04 -4.51
N GLN A 170 -6.51 -19.23 -3.83
CA GLN A 170 -6.61 -20.10 -2.65
C GLN A 170 -6.53 -21.57 -3.06
N THR A 171 -7.24 -21.94 -4.13
CA THR A 171 -7.21 -23.27 -4.75
C THR A 171 -5.84 -23.59 -5.32
N ALA A 172 -5.26 -22.68 -6.12
CA ALA A 172 -3.93 -22.84 -6.69
C ALA A 172 -2.87 -22.99 -5.59
N ARG A 173 -2.86 -22.12 -4.58
CA ARG A 173 -1.97 -22.21 -3.42
C ARG A 173 -2.07 -23.57 -2.73
N TYR A 174 -3.28 -24.08 -2.48
CA TYR A 174 -3.49 -25.38 -1.86
C TYR A 174 -2.90 -26.53 -2.70
N TRP A 175 -3.11 -26.53 -4.03
CA TRP A 175 -2.49 -27.51 -4.94
C TRP A 175 -0.95 -27.42 -4.95
N ILE A 176 -0.40 -26.21 -4.76
CA ILE A 176 1.05 -25.93 -4.72
C ILE A 176 1.69 -26.28 -3.36
N THR A 177 0.94 -26.30 -2.26
CA THR A 177 1.49 -26.50 -0.90
C THR A 177 1.23 -27.87 -0.29
N SER A 178 0.14 -28.56 -0.65
CA SER A 178 -0.48 -29.54 0.28
C SER A 178 -0.51 -31.00 -0.19
N PHE A 179 0.16 -31.34 -1.29
CA PHE A 179 0.17 -32.71 -1.87
C PHE A 179 1.57 -33.31 -2.04
N GLY A 180 2.54 -32.88 -1.22
CA GLY A 180 3.89 -33.46 -1.15
C GLY A 180 4.62 -33.43 -2.51
N ASP A 181 5.13 -34.59 -2.94
CA ASP A 181 5.78 -34.77 -4.25
C ASP A 181 4.92 -34.27 -5.44
N ARG A 182 3.60 -34.53 -5.42
CA ARG A 182 2.71 -34.06 -6.50
C ARG A 182 2.67 -32.53 -6.58
N SER A 183 2.73 -31.85 -5.44
CA SER A 183 2.89 -30.40 -5.39
C SER A 183 4.27 -29.97 -5.89
N LYS A 184 5.35 -30.66 -5.50
CA LYS A 184 6.72 -30.35 -5.97
C LYS A 184 6.84 -30.46 -7.49
N ARG A 185 6.42 -31.57 -8.09
CA ARG A 185 6.43 -31.79 -9.54
C ARG A 185 5.62 -30.75 -10.32
N LEU A 186 4.51 -30.25 -9.75
CA LEU A 186 3.76 -29.11 -10.30
C LEU A 186 4.57 -27.80 -10.24
N ARG A 187 5.25 -27.52 -9.12
CA ARG A 187 6.11 -26.33 -8.98
C ARG A 187 7.28 -26.36 -9.95
N GLU A 188 7.97 -27.49 -10.08
CA GLU A 188 9.05 -27.70 -11.04
C GLU A 188 8.59 -27.49 -12.49
N ALA A 189 7.38 -27.99 -12.85
CA ALA A 189 6.82 -27.78 -14.18
C ALA A 189 6.50 -26.30 -14.45
N LEU A 190 5.92 -25.59 -13.47
CA LEU A 190 5.64 -24.16 -13.56
C LEU A 190 6.95 -23.33 -13.65
N ALA A 191 7.99 -23.69 -12.92
CA ALA A 191 9.31 -23.06 -13.01
C ALA A 191 9.92 -23.23 -14.42
N ARG A 192 9.87 -24.43 -15.00
CA ARG A 192 10.33 -24.68 -16.38
C ARG A 192 9.56 -23.88 -17.43
N ILE A 193 8.23 -23.77 -17.30
CA ILE A 193 7.41 -22.95 -18.21
C ILE A 193 7.72 -21.45 -18.03
N ALA A 194 7.94 -21.00 -16.79
CA ALA A 194 8.34 -19.63 -16.50
C ALA A 194 9.70 -19.28 -17.12
N MET A 195 10.71 -20.15 -16.98
CA MET A 195 12.04 -19.98 -17.60
C MET A 195 11.97 -20.05 -19.14
N LEU A 196 11.14 -20.91 -19.72
CA LEU A 196 10.93 -20.94 -21.18
C LEU A 196 10.34 -19.62 -21.71
N LEU A 197 9.44 -18.99 -20.94
CA LEU A 197 8.88 -17.67 -21.26
C LEU A 197 9.84 -16.51 -20.92
N ALA A 198 10.76 -16.68 -19.97
CA ALA A 198 11.72 -15.66 -19.57
C ALA A 198 12.97 -15.62 -20.47
N ASN A 199 13.41 -16.77 -20.99
CA ASN A 199 14.68 -16.89 -21.71
C ASN A 199 14.49 -17.23 -23.21
N GLY A 200 13.42 -17.98 -23.55
CA GLY A 200 13.16 -18.44 -24.91
C GLY A 200 12.15 -17.57 -25.68
N SER A 201 11.89 -17.93 -26.94
CA SER A 201 10.84 -17.34 -27.78
C SER A 201 9.87 -18.42 -28.28
N PRO A 202 9.14 -19.12 -27.38
CA PRO A 202 8.28 -20.25 -27.73
C PRO A 202 7.16 -19.84 -28.71
N GLN A 203 6.67 -20.79 -29.50
CA GLN A 203 5.52 -20.56 -30.40
C GLN A 203 4.26 -20.22 -29.57
N TYR A 204 3.44 -19.26 -30.02
CA TYR A 204 2.31 -18.77 -29.22
C TYR A 204 1.31 -19.87 -28.86
N ALA A 205 1.11 -20.86 -29.74
CA ALA A 205 0.24 -22.01 -29.51
C ALA A 205 0.54 -22.74 -28.19
N MET A 206 1.81 -22.79 -27.76
CA MET A 206 2.26 -23.46 -26.54
C MET A 206 1.74 -22.82 -25.24
N TYR A 207 1.45 -21.50 -25.25
CA TYR A 207 1.11 -20.75 -24.04
C TYR A 207 -0.09 -19.79 -24.17
N ARG A 208 -0.71 -19.68 -25.35
CA ARG A 208 -1.87 -18.80 -25.62
C ARG A 208 -2.98 -18.91 -24.57
N ALA A 209 -3.34 -20.13 -24.16
CA ALA A 209 -4.36 -20.36 -23.14
C ALA A 209 -4.00 -19.81 -21.73
N LEU A 210 -2.70 -19.72 -21.41
CA LEU A 210 -2.19 -19.07 -20.21
C LEU A 210 -2.17 -17.54 -20.36
N ASN A 211 -2.10 -17.04 -21.60
CA ASN A 211 -2.04 -15.63 -21.93
C ASN A 211 -3.42 -14.94 -21.94
N ASP A 212 -4.48 -15.71 -22.14
CA ASP A 212 -5.89 -15.29 -22.11
C ASP A 212 -6.32 -14.73 -20.73
N ALA A 213 -7.35 -13.89 -20.71
CA ALA A 213 -7.94 -13.35 -19.49
C ALA A 213 -9.48 -13.38 -19.50
N ARG A 214 -10.07 -13.49 -18.30
CA ARG A 214 -11.49 -13.19 -18.08
C ARG A 214 -11.64 -11.68 -17.94
N MET A 215 -12.47 -11.06 -18.78
CA MET A 215 -12.81 -9.64 -18.62
C MET A 215 -13.83 -9.47 -17.50
N LEU A 216 -13.65 -8.43 -16.69
CA LEU A 216 -14.59 -7.97 -15.67
C LEU A 216 -14.85 -6.48 -15.91
N ALA A 217 -16.11 -6.10 -16.09
CA ALA A 217 -16.53 -4.70 -16.03
C ALA A 217 -16.75 -4.33 -14.56
N ALA A 218 -15.82 -3.58 -13.97
CA ALA A 218 -15.98 -3.06 -12.61
C ALA A 218 -16.50 -1.63 -12.65
N ASP A 219 -17.38 -1.27 -11.71
CA ASP A 219 -17.85 0.09 -11.55
C ASP A 219 -16.72 1.04 -11.11
N LYS A 220 -16.63 2.21 -11.76
CA LYS A 220 -15.77 3.35 -11.39
C LYS A 220 -16.55 4.39 -10.58
N GLU A 221 -17.88 4.33 -10.54
CA GLU A 221 -18.77 5.26 -9.83
C GLU A 221 -18.51 6.74 -10.18
N PRO A 222 -18.84 7.21 -11.42
CA PRO A 222 -19.53 6.49 -12.50
C PRO A 222 -18.59 5.98 -13.61
N GLY A 223 -19.07 4.99 -14.39
CA GLY A 223 -18.40 4.51 -15.60
C GLY A 223 -17.78 3.11 -15.47
N VAL A 224 -17.61 2.38 -16.57
CA VAL A 224 -16.90 1.08 -16.57
C VAL A 224 -15.37 1.21 -16.49
N ARG A 225 -14.74 0.42 -15.61
CA ARG A 225 -13.31 0.08 -15.61
C ARG A 225 -13.09 -1.39 -16.07
N PRO A 226 -12.34 -1.65 -17.15
CA PRO A 226 -12.04 -3.00 -17.61
C PRO A 226 -10.92 -3.65 -16.78
N LEU A 227 -11.18 -4.80 -16.17
CA LEU A 227 -10.17 -5.59 -15.44
C LEU A 227 -9.96 -6.96 -16.12
N ALA A 228 -8.76 -7.19 -16.63
CA ALA A 228 -8.35 -8.42 -17.31
C ALA A 228 -7.80 -9.44 -16.29
N CYS A 229 -8.69 -10.24 -15.70
CA CYS A 229 -8.34 -11.32 -14.77
C CYS A 229 -7.70 -12.50 -15.53
N GLY A 230 -6.39 -12.45 -15.73
CA GLY A 230 -5.59 -13.46 -16.43
C GLY A 230 -5.63 -14.85 -15.77
N CYS A 231 -5.11 -15.87 -16.48
CA CYS A 231 -4.88 -17.20 -15.90
C CYS A 231 -4.13 -17.12 -14.55
N ILE A 232 -4.50 -17.96 -13.57
CA ILE A 232 -3.86 -17.99 -12.26
C ILE A 232 -2.40 -18.44 -12.34
N TRP A 233 -2.11 -19.39 -13.23
CA TRP A 233 -0.76 -19.94 -13.47
C TRP A 233 0.16 -18.90 -14.10
N MET A 234 -0.33 -18.12 -15.07
CA MET A 234 0.44 -17.00 -15.65
C MET A 234 0.75 -15.91 -14.60
N ARG A 235 -0.22 -15.55 -13.75
CA ARG A 235 0.00 -14.57 -12.66
C ARG A 235 0.96 -15.08 -11.58
N LEU A 236 0.99 -16.38 -11.34
CA LEU A 236 1.95 -17.05 -10.46
C LEU A 236 3.36 -17.04 -11.07
N MET A 237 3.52 -17.53 -12.31
CA MET A 237 4.82 -17.62 -13.00
C MET A 237 5.44 -16.24 -13.22
N ALA A 238 4.70 -15.30 -13.83
CA ALA A 238 5.16 -13.92 -14.00
C ALA A 238 5.46 -13.26 -12.64
N GLY A 239 4.70 -13.62 -11.60
CA GLY A 239 4.94 -13.16 -10.24
C GLY A 239 6.21 -13.72 -9.60
N ALA A 240 6.65 -14.92 -9.97
CA ALA A 240 7.90 -15.51 -9.54
C ALA A 240 9.09 -14.92 -10.29
N VAL A 241 8.97 -14.73 -11.62
CA VAL A 241 9.96 -14.01 -12.46
C VAL A 241 10.23 -12.60 -11.94
N ILE A 242 9.20 -11.88 -11.48
CA ILE A 242 9.36 -10.57 -10.83
C ILE A 242 10.07 -10.71 -9.47
N ASP A 243 9.65 -11.67 -8.65
CA ASP A 243 10.15 -11.85 -7.27
C ASP A 243 11.59 -12.39 -7.20
N SER A 244 12.14 -13.00 -8.27
CA SER A 244 13.51 -13.53 -8.34
C SER A 244 14.60 -12.46 -8.53
N GLY A 245 14.40 -11.26 -7.96
CA GLY A 245 15.32 -10.12 -8.01
C GLY A 245 15.01 -9.09 -9.10
N LEU A 246 14.40 -9.51 -10.22
CA LEU A 246 14.14 -8.61 -11.37
C LEU A 246 13.24 -7.41 -11.03
N LYS A 247 12.40 -7.48 -9.97
CA LYS A 247 11.64 -6.31 -9.49
C LYS A 247 12.53 -5.15 -9.05
N VAL A 248 13.73 -5.43 -8.54
CA VAL A 248 14.69 -4.39 -8.10
C VAL A 248 15.15 -3.62 -9.34
N GLN A 249 15.66 -4.32 -10.35
CA GLN A 249 16.02 -3.74 -11.64
C GLN A 249 14.85 -2.96 -12.29
N ALA A 250 13.62 -3.51 -12.27
CA ALA A 250 12.43 -2.84 -12.81
C ALA A 250 12.03 -1.56 -12.07
N ARG A 251 12.39 -1.43 -10.78
CA ARG A 251 12.21 -0.21 -9.99
C ARG A 251 13.33 0.78 -10.27
N ASP A 252 14.56 0.30 -10.32
CA ASP A 252 15.74 1.13 -10.50
C ASP A 252 15.76 1.76 -11.91
N ALA A 253 15.23 1.04 -12.91
CA ALA A 253 14.93 1.53 -14.26
C ALA A 253 13.91 2.69 -14.34
N CYS A 254 13.13 2.92 -13.27
CA CYS A 254 12.23 4.07 -13.12
C CYS A 254 12.75 5.13 -12.11
N GLY A 255 13.81 4.80 -11.37
CA GLY A 255 14.43 5.65 -10.35
C GLY A 255 13.45 6.26 -9.34
N ASN A 256 13.69 7.54 -9.04
CA ASN A 256 12.81 8.45 -8.31
C ASN A 256 11.86 9.25 -9.24
N VAL A 257 11.91 9.02 -10.55
CA VAL A 257 11.10 9.76 -11.54
C VAL A 257 9.69 9.20 -11.62
N GLN A 258 9.56 7.88 -11.83
CA GLN A 258 8.27 7.21 -12.07
C GLN A 258 7.95 6.18 -10.98
N LEU A 259 7.21 6.61 -9.97
CA LEU A 259 7.15 5.90 -8.69
C LEU A 259 6.25 4.65 -8.66
N CYS A 260 5.52 4.36 -9.74
CA CYS A 260 4.62 3.20 -9.81
C CYS A 260 5.33 1.83 -9.84
N ALA A 261 6.64 1.79 -10.10
CA ALA A 261 7.41 0.55 -10.02
C ALA A 261 7.56 0.01 -8.57
N GLY A 262 7.19 0.81 -7.58
CA GLY A 262 7.12 0.43 -6.16
C GLY A 262 8.38 0.77 -5.38
N LEU A 263 8.84 2.02 -5.54
CA LEU A 263 9.80 2.65 -4.63
C LEU A 263 9.22 2.73 -3.21
N GLY A 264 10.06 2.56 -2.19
CA GLY A 264 9.66 2.70 -0.79
C GLY A 264 9.17 4.13 -0.53
N ALA A 265 8.01 4.27 0.13
CA ALA A 265 7.36 5.56 0.44
C ALA A 265 7.11 6.52 -0.76
N GLY A 266 7.26 6.08 -2.03
CA GLY A 266 7.30 7.00 -3.18
C GLY A 266 6.11 7.97 -3.29
N ILE A 267 4.87 7.49 -3.09
CA ILE A 267 3.67 8.34 -3.08
C ILE A 267 3.74 9.43 -1.99
N GLU A 268 4.26 9.06 -0.82
CA GLU A 268 4.43 9.98 0.32
C GLU A 268 5.53 11.00 -0.03
N GLY A 269 6.60 10.54 -0.68
CA GLY A 269 7.66 11.35 -1.28
C GLY A 269 7.14 12.44 -2.25
N ASN A 270 6.22 12.12 -3.16
CA ASN A 270 5.62 13.14 -4.05
C ASN A 270 4.92 14.25 -3.24
N LEU A 271 4.10 13.89 -2.26
CA LEU A 271 3.37 14.87 -1.43
C LEU A 271 4.31 15.69 -0.54
N HIS A 272 5.40 15.09 -0.04
CA HIS A 272 6.46 15.81 0.67
C HIS A 272 7.28 16.72 -0.27
N ALA A 273 7.51 16.33 -1.53
CA ALA A 273 8.20 17.15 -2.51
C ALA A 273 7.39 18.41 -2.90
N VAL A 274 6.08 18.26 -3.14
CA VAL A 274 5.16 19.41 -3.28
C VAL A 274 5.26 20.31 -2.05
N THR A 275 5.19 19.74 -0.85
CA THR A 275 5.23 20.51 0.41
C THR A 275 6.58 21.19 0.66
N ARG A 276 7.71 20.62 0.20
CA ARG A 276 9.06 21.24 0.33
C ARG A 276 9.23 22.42 -0.62
N ILE A 277 8.68 22.35 -1.84
CA ILE A 277 8.81 23.42 -2.86
C ILE A 277 7.71 24.49 -2.74
N PHE A 278 6.51 24.11 -2.32
CA PHE A 278 5.36 25.01 -2.13
C PHE A 278 4.70 24.78 -0.75
N PRO A 279 5.36 25.12 0.38
CA PRO A 279 4.83 24.89 1.74
C PRO A 279 3.42 25.42 1.98
N GLN A 280 3.03 26.52 1.30
CA GLN A 280 1.69 27.09 1.39
C GLN A 280 0.60 26.10 0.95
N SER A 281 0.90 25.17 0.03
CA SER A 281 -0.05 24.14 -0.43
C SER A 281 -0.44 23.13 0.65
N ALA A 282 0.19 23.18 1.82
CA ALA A 282 -0.17 22.43 3.01
C ALA A 282 -1.42 22.95 3.72
N GLY A 283 -2.00 24.07 3.29
CA GLY A 283 -3.24 24.63 3.84
C GLY A 283 -3.19 26.15 4.02
N TRP A 284 -3.11 26.91 2.93
CA TRP A 284 -3.20 28.38 2.99
C TRP A 284 -4.59 28.86 3.43
N THR A 285 -4.63 30.00 4.13
CA THR A 285 -5.85 30.75 4.44
C THR A 285 -6.33 31.50 3.20
N GLU A 286 -7.65 31.56 2.97
CA GLU A 286 -8.19 32.26 1.80
C GLU A 286 -8.00 33.77 1.95
N GLY A 287 -7.56 34.43 0.88
CA GLY A 287 -7.23 35.86 0.85
C GLY A 287 -5.84 36.27 1.39
N GLU A 288 -5.08 35.39 2.05
CA GLU A 288 -3.80 35.76 2.69
C GLU A 288 -2.56 35.43 1.85
N GLY A 289 -1.94 36.47 1.29
CA GLY A 289 -0.56 36.41 0.79
C GLY A 289 0.44 36.35 1.94
N THR A 290 1.04 35.17 2.16
CA THR A 290 2.27 34.92 2.95
C THR A 290 2.33 35.46 4.40
N SER A 291 2.04 34.58 5.37
CA SER A 291 2.41 34.79 6.79
C SER A 291 2.85 33.52 7.57
N ASN A 292 2.62 32.31 7.05
CA ASN A 292 2.90 31.05 7.77
C ASN A 292 4.38 30.58 7.74
N ALA A 293 5.34 31.50 7.88
CA ALA A 293 6.77 31.16 7.95
C ALA A 293 7.11 30.39 9.25
N ASP A 294 6.59 30.86 10.38
CA ASP A 294 6.87 30.37 11.73
C ASP A 294 6.51 28.88 11.93
N ILE A 295 5.51 28.40 11.19
CA ILE A 295 5.08 26.99 11.20
C ILE A 295 6.11 26.09 10.49
N VAL A 296 6.81 26.62 9.49
CA VAL A 296 7.82 25.89 8.71
C VAL A 296 9.14 25.80 9.49
N GLU A 297 9.55 26.86 10.19
CA GLU A 297 10.76 26.85 11.02
C GLU A 297 10.71 25.79 12.15
N GLN A 298 9.52 25.59 12.77
CA GLN A 298 9.29 24.54 13.77
C GLN A 298 9.21 23.10 13.20
N LEU A 299 9.09 22.96 11.87
CA LEU A 299 9.14 21.67 11.17
C LEU A 299 10.56 21.34 10.70
N LEU A 300 11.32 22.32 10.22
CA LEU A 300 12.71 22.15 9.78
C LEU A 300 13.65 21.76 10.94
N THR A 301 13.41 22.29 12.14
CA THR A 301 14.20 22.05 13.36
C THR A 301 14.01 20.67 14.01
N GLN A 302 13.36 19.71 13.33
CA GLN A 302 13.15 18.33 13.82
C GLN A 302 13.75 17.25 12.92
N SER A 303 14.62 17.61 11.96
CA SER A 303 15.34 16.66 11.12
C SER A 303 16.79 17.10 10.84
N GLU A 304 17.67 16.96 11.84
CA GLU A 304 19.12 17.07 11.64
C GLU A 304 19.66 15.79 10.98
N ALA A 305 19.67 15.79 9.64
CA ALA A 305 20.43 14.87 8.81
C ALA A 305 20.77 15.58 7.48
N ASP A 306 22.03 15.59 7.08
CA ASP A 306 22.57 16.49 6.06
C ASP A 306 21.87 16.39 4.69
N ALA A 307 21.20 17.47 4.25
CA ALA A 307 20.47 17.52 2.97
C ALA A 307 20.27 18.96 2.40
N ASP A 308 21.38 19.67 2.21
CA ASP A 308 21.63 20.90 1.43
C ASP A 308 20.64 22.10 1.58
N SER A 309 21.20 23.29 1.82
CA SER A 309 20.52 24.43 2.43
C SER A 309 19.84 25.39 1.43
N THR A 310 18.78 24.93 0.76
CA THR A 310 17.85 25.81 0.00
C THR A 310 16.46 25.87 0.67
N GLY A 311 16.40 26.45 1.87
CA GLY A 311 15.21 26.48 2.74
C GLY A 311 14.18 27.56 2.40
N GLY A 312 13.76 27.70 1.14
CA GLY A 312 12.79 28.69 0.69
C GLY A 312 11.62 28.09 -0.11
N SER A 313 10.42 28.68 0.01
CA SER A 313 9.31 28.40 -0.90
C SER A 313 9.63 28.97 -2.29
N ARG A 314 9.32 28.22 -3.36
CA ARG A 314 9.42 28.72 -4.75
C ARG A 314 8.20 29.54 -5.19
N TYR A 315 7.23 29.78 -4.31
CA TYR A 315 6.03 30.55 -4.62
C TYR A 315 6.35 32.02 -4.94
N GLU A 316 6.11 32.41 -6.19
CA GLU A 316 6.22 33.79 -6.68
C GLU A 316 4.82 34.39 -6.88
N PRO A 317 4.41 35.42 -6.11
CA PRO A 317 3.07 36.02 -6.21
C PRO A 317 2.79 36.62 -7.59
N ASN A 318 1.57 36.42 -8.09
CA ASN A 318 1.09 36.90 -9.39
C ASN A 318 1.79 36.24 -10.61
N THR A 319 2.35 35.05 -10.43
CA THR A 319 2.91 34.24 -11.55
C THR A 319 1.98 33.09 -11.96
N GLY A 320 0.80 33.00 -11.37
CA GLY A 320 -0.07 31.85 -11.51
C GLY A 320 0.47 30.61 -10.78
N PHE A 321 1.22 30.79 -9.68
CA PHE A 321 1.95 29.70 -9.05
C PHE A 321 1.00 28.66 -8.44
N GLY A 322 1.23 27.39 -8.73
CA GLY A 322 0.34 26.33 -8.30
C GLY A 322 0.80 24.91 -8.65
N VAL A 323 -0.10 23.96 -8.41
CA VAL A 323 0.09 22.54 -8.72
C VAL A 323 -0.90 22.13 -9.80
N THR A 324 -0.41 21.76 -10.98
CA THR A 324 -1.23 21.14 -12.03
C THR A 324 -1.31 19.64 -11.78
N LEU A 325 -2.49 19.04 -11.99
CA LEU A 325 -2.77 17.62 -11.84
C LEU A 325 -3.47 17.11 -13.10
N VAL A 326 -2.83 16.23 -13.87
CA VAL A 326 -3.24 15.88 -15.23
C VAL A 326 -4.05 14.57 -15.26
N ASP A 327 -5.26 14.59 -15.86
CA ASP A 327 -6.06 13.38 -16.13
C ASP A 327 -5.67 12.80 -17.49
N ALA A 328 -5.10 11.59 -17.48
CA ALA A 328 -4.75 10.84 -18.69
C ALA A 328 -5.89 9.91 -19.14
N ASP A 329 -6.22 9.96 -20.43
CA ASP A 329 -7.34 9.21 -20.98
C ASP A 329 -7.03 7.72 -21.16
N ASN A 330 -7.72 6.86 -20.41
CA ASN A 330 -7.71 5.40 -20.58
C ASN A 330 -6.30 4.75 -20.57
N ALA A 331 -5.34 5.40 -19.91
CA ALA A 331 -3.91 5.27 -20.15
C ALA A 331 -3.38 3.84 -20.31
N PHE A 332 -3.63 2.94 -19.34
CA PHE A 332 -3.18 1.53 -19.40
C PHE A 332 -3.60 0.79 -20.69
N ASN A 333 -4.71 1.16 -21.34
CA ASN A 333 -5.16 0.53 -22.59
C ASN A 333 -4.73 1.30 -23.86
N ARG A 334 -4.05 2.44 -23.72
CA ARG A 334 -3.59 3.28 -24.83
C ARG A 334 -2.08 3.34 -25.00
N VAL A 335 -1.29 2.89 -24.02
CA VAL A 335 0.18 2.75 -24.14
C VAL A 335 0.56 2.01 -25.41
N ASN A 336 1.45 2.59 -26.20
CA ASN A 336 1.93 1.99 -27.43
C ASN A 336 2.81 0.75 -27.13
N LEU A 337 2.39 -0.43 -27.58
CA LEU A 337 3.09 -1.68 -27.29
C LEU A 337 4.45 -1.80 -27.99
N TYR A 338 4.66 -1.16 -29.15
CA TYR A 338 5.97 -1.16 -29.80
C TYR A 338 6.98 -0.33 -28.98
N MET A 339 6.61 0.91 -28.62
CA MET A 339 7.42 1.78 -27.76
C MET A 339 7.67 1.17 -26.38
N LEU A 340 6.67 0.51 -25.78
CA LEU A 340 6.82 -0.20 -24.52
C LEU A 340 7.78 -1.39 -24.63
N LEU A 341 7.68 -2.20 -25.68
CA LEU A 341 8.52 -3.38 -25.82
C LEU A 341 9.99 -3.02 -26.09
N ASP A 342 10.23 -1.97 -26.87
CA ASP A 342 11.54 -1.36 -27.05
C ASP A 342 12.10 -0.79 -25.74
N THR A 343 11.36 0.10 -25.08
CA THR A 343 11.83 0.80 -23.88
C THR A 343 12.10 -0.18 -22.73
N VAL A 344 11.28 -1.24 -22.61
CA VAL A 344 11.54 -2.33 -21.66
C VAL A 344 12.75 -3.18 -22.08
N ALA A 345 13.01 -3.40 -23.38
CA ALA A 345 14.19 -4.11 -23.85
C ALA A 345 15.50 -3.38 -23.49
N ARG A 346 15.51 -2.05 -23.60
CA ARG A 346 16.66 -1.20 -23.24
C ARG A 346 16.82 -1.03 -21.73
N ARG A 347 15.75 -0.63 -21.02
CA ARG A 347 15.80 -0.27 -19.59
C ARG A 347 15.71 -1.45 -18.62
N TRP A 348 15.13 -2.58 -19.03
CA TRP A 348 14.99 -3.77 -18.19
C TRP A 348 15.21 -5.08 -18.97
N PRO A 349 16.42 -5.30 -19.54
CA PRO A 349 16.71 -6.43 -20.43
C PRO A 349 16.29 -7.81 -19.89
N ALA A 350 16.58 -8.07 -18.60
CA ALA A 350 16.27 -9.34 -17.94
C ALA A 350 14.75 -9.62 -17.83
N GLY A 351 13.91 -8.58 -17.74
CA GLY A 351 12.45 -8.74 -17.80
C GLY A 351 11.89 -8.78 -19.22
N ALA A 352 12.60 -8.17 -20.17
CA ALA A 352 12.09 -7.85 -21.50
C ALA A 352 11.60 -9.06 -22.30
N ARG A 353 12.32 -10.18 -22.28
CA ARG A 353 11.92 -11.38 -23.01
C ARG A 353 10.61 -11.99 -22.48
N PHE A 354 10.37 -11.94 -21.17
CA PHE A 354 9.08 -12.35 -20.58
C PHE A 354 7.96 -11.38 -20.95
N VAL A 355 8.23 -10.07 -20.92
CA VAL A 355 7.27 -9.03 -21.31
C VAL A 355 6.92 -9.13 -22.81
N PHE A 356 7.90 -9.40 -23.66
CA PHE A 356 7.73 -9.66 -25.09
C PHE A 356 6.86 -10.88 -25.34
N ASN A 357 7.19 -12.05 -24.75
CA ASN A 357 6.37 -13.24 -24.88
C ASN A 357 4.93 -13.02 -24.36
N ARG A 358 4.77 -12.23 -23.29
CA ARG A 358 3.46 -11.82 -22.76
C ARG A 358 2.67 -10.97 -23.77
N TYR A 359 3.24 -9.89 -24.29
CA TYR A 359 2.49 -8.80 -24.97
C TYR A 359 2.60 -8.72 -26.51
N ARG A 360 3.56 -9.40 -27.16
CA ARG A 360 3.76 -9.34 -28.64
C ARG A 360 2.60 -9.88 -29.51
N HIS A 361 1.49 -10.30 -28.90
CA HIS A 361 0.33 -10.91 -29.56
C HIS A 361 -0.95 -10.38 -28.93
N TYR A 362 -1.98 -10.12 -29.74
CA TYR A 362 -3.27 -9.63 -29.26
C TYR A 362 -3.84 -10.50 -28.14
N HIS A 363 -4.16 -9.87 -27.01
CA HIS A 363 -4.68 -10.57 -25.84
C HIS A 363 -6.18 -10.83 -26.00
N ARG A 364 -6.56 -12.11 -26.04
CA ARG A 364 -7.96 -12.51 -26.05
C ARG A 364 -8.51 -12.35 -24.63
N THR A 365 -9.55 -11.53 -24.50
CA THR A 365 -10.24 -11.34 -23.23
C THR A 365 -11.72 -11.72 -23.36
N TYR A 366 -12.19 -12.51 -22.40
CA TYR A 366 -13.47 -13.19 -22.49
C TYR A 366 -14.47 -12.56 -21.53
N VAL A 367 -15.49 -11.89 -22.08
CA VAL A 367 -16.66 -11.42 -21.34
C VAL A 367 -17.63 -12.58 -21.19
N ARG A 368 -18.11 -12.85 -19.97
CA ARG A 368 -19.03 -13.95 -19.70
C ARG A 368 -20.48 -13.51 -19.90
N THR A 369 -21.12 -14.13 -20.88
CA THR A 369 -22.57 -14.16 -21.14
C THR A 369 -23.27 -15.13 -20.17
N ASP A 370 -24.54 -15.46 -20.44
CA ASP A 370 -25.22 -16.55 -19.71
C ASP A 370 -24.52 -17.91 -19.90
N PRO A 371 -24.52 -18.80 -18.88
CA PRO A 371 -23.94 -20.13 -18.98
C PRO A 371 -24.55 -20.98 -20.10
N GLY A 372 -23.69 -21.70 -20.82
CA GLY A 372 -24.07 -22.49 -22.01
C GLY A 372 -24.05 -21.70 -23.32
N LYS A 373 -24.11 -20.35 -23.30
CA LYS A 373 -23.84 -19.52 -24.47
C LYS A 373 -22.32 -19.33 -24.67
N PRO A 374 -21.84 -19.09 -25.90
CA PRO A 374 -20.45 -18.72 -26.14
C PRO A 374 -20.14 -17.33 -25.52
N PRO A 375 -18.95 -17.14 -24.91
CA PRO A 375 -18.53 -15.85 -24.37
C PRO A 375 -18.22 -14.85 -25.50
N ILE A 376 -18.42 -13.56 -25.25
CA ILE A 376 -17.96 -12.52 -26.17
C ILE A 376 -16.45 -12.36 -26.01
N ILE A 377 -15.74 -12.32 -27.15
CA ILE A 377 -14.28 -12.23 -27.19
C ILE A 377 -13.88 -10.82 -27.62
N ILE A 378 -13.24 -10.08 -26.73
CA ILE A 378 -12.63 -8.79 -27.01
C ILE A 378 -11.13 -9.00 -27.18
N LEU A 379 -10.60 -8.65 -28.36
CA LEU A 379 -9.17 -8.64 -28.64
C LEU A 379 -8.57 -7.31 -28.17
N ARG A 380 -7.70 -7.34 -27.16
CA ARG A 380 -6.90 -6.17 -26.82
C ARG A 380 -5.67 -6.16 -27.71
N LYS A 381 -5.63 -5.23 -28.66
CA LYS A 381 -4.56 -5.08 -29.65
C LYS A 381 -3.45 -4.15 -29.15
N GLU A 382 -3.81 -3.17 -28.33
CA GLU A 382 -2.94 -2.16 -27.75
C GLU A 382 -2.96 -2.21 -26.21
N GLY A 383 -1.93 -1.64 -25.58
CA GLY A 383 -1.87 -1.37 -24.15
C GLY A 383 -1.76 -2.57 -23.19
N VAL A 384 -1.35 -2.27 -21.96
CA VAL A 384 -1.06 -3.24 -20.89
C VAL A 384 -2.30 -3.66 -20.10
N ALA A 385 -2.35 -4.93 -19.69
CA ALA A 385 -3.57 -5.51 -19.12
C ALA A 385 -3.78 -5.10 -17.65
N GLN A 386 -4.77 -4.25 -17.36
CA GLN A 386 -5.19 -3.93 -15.99
C GLN A 386 -5.54 -5.21 -15.21
N GLY A 387 -4.75 -5.55 -14.19
CA GLY A 387 -4.83 -6.82 -13.45
C GLY A 387 -3.75 -7.86 -13.79
N CYS A 388 -2.86 -7.58 -14.74
CA CYS A 388 -1.63 -8.34 -14.94
C CYS A 388 -0.55 -7.91 -13.92
N VAL A 389 0.19 -8.87 -13.36
CA VAL A 389 1.20 -8.61 -12.31
C VAL A 389 2.41 -7.80 -12.79
N LEU A 390 2.64 -7.73 -14.10
CA LEU A 390 3.70 -6.92 -14.72
C LEU A 390 3.26 -5.47 -14.96
N ALA A 391 1.95 -5.19 -15.05
CA ALA A 391 1.43 -3.99 -15.73
C ALA A 391 1.96 -2.67 -15.16
N MET A 392 2.03 -2.52 -13.83
CA MET A 392 2.54 -1.30 -13.20
C MET A 392 4.03 -1.05 -13.47
N LEU A 393 4.84 -2.11 -13.59
CA LEU A 393 6.27 -2.00 -13.83
C LEU A 393 6.52 -1.54 -15.27
N ILE A 394 5.96 -2.28 -16.24
CA ILE A 394 6.18 -2.01 -17.67
C ILE A 394 5.48 -0.72 -18.14
N TYR A 395 4.36 -0.33 -17.51
CA TYR A 395 3.73 0.97 -17.75
C TYR A 395 4.69 2.10 -17.35
N GLY A 396 5.24 2.04 -16.13
CA GLY A 396 6.20 3.03 -15.64
C GLY A 396 7.43 3.12 -16.54
N ILE A 397 8.07 1.97 -16.82
CA ILE A 397 9.24 1.90 -17.70
C ILE A 397 8.92 2.46 -19.10
N SER A 398 7.73 2.20 -19.66
CA SER A 398 7.36 2.69 -21.01
C SER A 398 7.15 4.21 -21.11
N LEU A 399 6.91 4.90 -19.99
CA LEU A 399 6.83 6.36 -19.98
C LEU A 399 8.16 7.04 -19.63
N MET A 400 9.18 6.32 -19.17
CA MET A 400 10.44 6.93 -18.74
C MET A 400 11.04 7.92 -19.75
N PRO A 401 11.09 7.63 -21.07
CA PRO A 401 11.56 8.59 -22.06
C PRO A 401 10.76 9.90 -22.07
N LEU A 402 9.43 9.85 -21.95
CA LEU A 402 8.58 11.05 -21.83
C LEU A 402 8.83 11.81 -20.53
N CYS A 403 9.07 11.09 -19.42
CA CYS A 403 9.37 11.70 -18.14
C CYS A 403 10.76 12.37 -18.12
N GLU A 404 11.72 11.86 -18.89
CA GLU A 404 13.07 12.40 -19.06
C GLU A 404 13.07 13.57 -20.04
N GLU A 405 12.46 13.42 -21.23
CA GLU A 405 12.20 14.48 -22.22
C GLU A 405 11.60 15.73 -21.54
N LEU A 406 10.59 15.55 -20.68
CA LEU A 406 9.94 16.64 -19.95
C LEU A 406 10.85 17.29 -18.87
N ALA A 407 11.72 16.50 -18.23
CA ALA A 407 12.62 17.00 -17.19
C ALA A 407 13.84 17.73 -17.76
N GLU A 408 14.28 17.37 -18.98
CA GLU A 408 15.32 18.06 -19.72
C GLU A 408 14.82 19.39 -20.32
N GLU A 409 13.58 19.43 -20.84
CA GLU A 409 12.96 20.66 -21.37
C GLU A 409 12.54 21.64 -20.27
N PHE A 410 12.09 21.15 -19.09
CA PHE A 410 11.57 22.00 -18.00
C PHE A 410 12.24 21.77 -16.63
N PRO A 411 13.56 21.93 -16.49
CA PRO A 411 14.32 21.61 -15.26
C PRO A 411 13.96 22.50 -14.05
N GLU A 412 13.29 23.63 -14.26
CA GLU A 412 12.76 24.49 -13.18
C GLU A 412 11.54 23.86 -12.46
N ILE A 413 10.79 23.01 -13.16
CA ILE A 413 9.52 22.42 -12.70
C ILE A 413 9.77 21.17 -11.86
N LEU A 414 9.06 21.04 -10.74
CA LEU A 414 8.95 19.75 -10.05
C LEU A 414 7.86 18.91 -10.73
N ALA A 415 8.23 18.03 -11.66
CA ALA A 415 7.32 17.03 -12.24
C ALA A 415 7.25 15.77 -11.36
N LEU A 416 6.04 15.24 -11.14
CA LEU A 416 5.77 14.14 -10.20
C LEU A 416 4.90 13.06 -10.86
N TRP A 417 5.47 11.88 -11.07
CA TRP A 417 4.78 10.78 -11.76
C TRP A 417 4.44 9.61 -10.84
N PHE A 418 3.17 9.20 -10.85
CA PHE A 418 2.72 7.92 -10.29
C PHE A 418 1.79 7.20 -11.28
N ALA A 419 2.39 6.34 -12.12
CA ALA A 419 1.74 5.71 -13.26
C ALA A 419 1.16 6.76 -14.22
N ASP A 420 -0.16 6.79 -14.38
CA ASP A 420 -0.89 7.74 -15.21
C ASP A 420 -1.26 9.04 -14.49
N ASP A 421 -1.22 9.07 -13.15
CA ASP A 421 -1.34 10.30 -12.35
C ASP A 421 -0.03 11.12 -12.45
N GLU A 422 -0.02 12.13 -13.33
CA GLU A 422 1.04 13.15 -13.41
C GLU A 422 0.58 14.42 -12.67
N GLY A 423 1.53 15.12 -12.07
CA GLY A 423 1.30 16.49 -11.63
C GLY A 423 2.60 17.26 -11.43
N HIS A 424 2.56 18.56 -11.69
CA HIS A 424 3.74 19.41 -11.70
C HIS A 424 3.54 20.72 -10.92
N VAL A 425 4.62 21.21 -10.31
CA VAL A 425 4.63 22.41 -9.45
C VAL A 425 5.55 23.48 -10.03
N GLY A 426 5.00 24.70 -10.19
CA GLY A 426 5.70 25.84 -10.78
C GLY A 426 4.77 27.04 -11.02
N SER A 427 5.29 28.06 -11.72
CA SER A 427 4.49 29.19 -12.24
C SER A 427 3.58 28.75 -13.39
N ALA A 428 2.46 29.45 -13.62
CA ALA A 428 1.48 29.03 -14.62
C ALA A 428 2.05 29.00 -16.04
N ARG A 429 2.96 29.93 -16.38
CA ARG A 429 3.68 29.94 -17.67
C ARG A 429 4.37 28.60 -17.92
N LEU A 430 5.18 28.16 -16.96
CA LEU A 430 5.93 26.90 -17.02
C LEU A 430 4.98 25.69 -17.02
N ASN A 431 3.96 25.69 -16.15
CA ASN A 431 2.97 24.62 -16.10
C ASN A 431 2.16 24.48 -17.40
N ALA A 432 1.84 25.60 -18.05
CA ALA A 432 1.14 25.63 -19.33
C ALA A 432 2.04 25.21 -20.50
N GLN A 433 3.35 25.47 -20.43
CA GLN A 433 4.34 24.90 -21.35
C GLN A 433 4.46 23.38 -21.18
N CYS A 434 4.61 22.90 -19.93
CA CYS A 434 4.65 21.48 -19.57
C CYS A 434 3.42 20.71 -20.09
N LEU A 435 2.22 21.21 -19.81
CA LEU A 435 0.99 20.54 -20.26
C LEU A 435 0.81 20.60 -21.79
N ALA A 436 1.23 21.67 -22.46
CA ALA A 436 1.24 21.72 -23.93
C ALA A 436 2.19 20.66 -24.51
N TYR A 437 3.41 20.55 -23.96
CA TYR A 437 4.38 19.53 -24.35
C TYR A 437 3.83 18.11 -24.17
N LEU A 438 3.18 17.82 -23.03
CA LEU A 438 2.55 16.53 -22.76
C LEU A 438 1.38 16.21 -23.70
N VAL A 439 0.62 17.21 -24.15
CA VAL A 439 -0.47 17.04 -25.13
C VAL A 439 0.08 16.71 -26.52
N GLU A 440 1.22 17.28 -26.90
CA GLU A 440 1.88 17.11 -28.20
C GLU A 440 2.70 15.81 -28.28
N HIS A 441 3.58 15.58 -27.30
CA HIS A 441 4.57 14.49 -27.31
C HIS A 441 4.09 13.21 -26.62
N GLY A 442 3.23 13.32 -25.60
CA GLY A 442 2.65 12.16 -24.90
C GLY A 442 2.01 11.08 -25.81
N PRO A 443 1.27 11.45 -26.88
CA PRO A 443 0.68 10.52 -27.83
C PRO A 443 1.64 9.49 -28.45
N LYS A 444 2.93 9.85 -28.65
CA LYS A 444 4.01 8.96 -29.13
C LYS A 444 4.12 7.69 -28.28
N TYR A 445 4.02 7.85 -26.96
CA TYR A 445 4.11 6.78 -25.97
C TYR A 445 2.74 6.16 -25.62
N GLY A 446 1.66 6.76 -26.11
CA GLY A 446 0.29 6.39 -25.76
C GLY A 446 -0.24 7.05 -24.48
N TYR A 447 0.43 8.12 -24.00
CA TYR A 447 -0.06 8.98 -22.92
C TYR A 447 -0.93 10.09 -23.54
N TYR A 448 -2.17 10.25 -23.07
CA TYR A 448 -3.13 11.18 -23.69
C TYR A 448 -3.77 12.10 -22.63
N PRO A 449 -3.13 13.25 -22.31
CA PRO A 449 -3.70 14.23 -21.40
C PRO A 449 -5.08 14.72 -21.83
N LYS A 450 -5.87 15.17 -20.84
CA LYS A 450 -7.16 15.83 -21.05
C LYS A 450 -7.21 17.11 -20.20
N PRO A 451 -6.75 18.26 -20.74
CA PRO A 451 -6.76 19.55 -20.04
C PRO A 451 -8.11 19.86 -19.36
N VAL A 452 -9.23 19.69 -20.06
CA VAL A 452 -10.60 19.96 -19.56
C VAL A 452 -10.98 19.13 -18.32
N LYS A 453 -10.32 17.99 -18.08
CA LYS A 453 -10.48 17.14 -16.89
C LYS A 453 -9.35 17.32 -15.86
N SER A 454 -8.28 18.00 -16.25
CA SER A 454 -7.11 18.28 -15.43
C SER A 454 -7.39 19.47 -14.52
N PHE A 455 -6.70 19.52 -13.39
CA PHE A 455 -6.91 20.54 -12.36
C PHE A 455 -5.67 21.42 -12.24
N HIS A 456 -5.87 22.72 -12.01
CA HIS A 456 -4.79 23.59 -11.56
C HIS A 456 -5.14 24.14 -10.17
N VAL A 457 -4.29 23.84 -9.18
CA VAL A 457 -4.51 24.13 -7.77
C VAL A 457 -3.68 25.35 -7.37
N CYS A 458 -4.33 26.50 -7.23
CA CYS A 458 -3.69 27.81 -7.05
C CYS A 458 -4.45 28.71 -6.06
N MET A 459 -3.75 29.74 -5.57
CA MET A 459 -4.36 30.81 -4.77
C MET A 459 -5.27 31.69 -5.62
N GLU A 460 -6.14 32.47 -4.96
CA GLU A 460 -7.10 33.34 -5.64
C GLU A 460 -6.45 34.47 -6.44
N ALA A 461 -5.44 35.13 -5.86
CA ALA A 461 -4.69 36.19 -6.52
C ALA A 461 -4.00 35.72 -7.83
N ASP A 462 -3.56 34.46 -7.85
CA ASP A 462 -2.88 33.83 -8.97
C ASP A 462 -3.83 33.26 -10.04
N GLU A 463 -5.11 33.04 -9.74
CA GLU A 463 -6.03 32.35 -10.65
C GLU A 463 -6.26 33.11 -11.97
N ALA A 464 -6.30 34.44 -11.93
CA ALA A 464 -6.48 35.26 -13.12
C ALA A 464 -5.29 35.14 -14.09
N VAL A 465 -4.06 35.21 -13.54
CA VAL A 465 -2.81 35.03 -14.30
C VAL A 465 -2.72 33.60 -14.83
N ALA A 466 -3.03 32.61 -13.98
CA ALA A 466 -2.99 31.21 -14.37
C ALA A 466 -3.97 30.90 -15.51
N LYS A 467 -5.21 31.39 -15.43
CA LYS A 467 -6.19 31.29 -16.54
C LYS A 467 -5.66 31.91 -17.83
N GLN A 468 -5.04 33.08 -17.77
CA GLN A 468 -4.48 33.74 -18.94
C GLN A 468 -3.36 32.92 -19.59
N GLU A 469 -2.41 32.41 -18.80
CA GLU A 469 -1.29 31.59 -19.29
C GLU A 469 -1.77 30.29 -19.97
N PHE A 470 -2.67 29.54 -19.33
CA PHE A 470 -3.21 28.31 -19.93
C PHE A 470 -4.07 28.59 -21.18
N LEU A 471 -4.95 29.62 -21.15
CA LEU A 471 -5.77 29.99 -22.31
C LEU A 471 -4.93 30.53 -23.48
N SER A 472 -3.78 31.16 -23.24
CA SER A 472 -2.86 31.61 -24.30
C SER A 472 -2.33 30.44 -25.17
N ARG A 473 -2.37 29.21 -24.64
CA ARG A 473 -1.97 27.96 -25.30
C ARG A 473 -3.16 27.10 -25.74
N GLY A 474 -4.39 27.62 -25.65
CA GLY A 474 -5.62 26.87 -25.96
C GLY A 474 -5.92 25.76 -24.95
N LEU A 475 -5.38 25.83 -23.73
CA LEU A 475 -5.58 24.83 -22.69
C LEU A 475 -6.67 25.29 -21.71
N GLU A 476 -7.84 24.65 -21.76
CA GLU A 476 -8.89 24.83 -20.75
C GLU A 476 -8.71 23.83 -19.60
N LEU A 477 -8.61 24.30 -18.35
CA LEU A 477 -8.44 23.49 -17.13
C LEU A 477 -9.47 23.86 -16.05
N GLN A 478 -9.64 22.98 -15.06
CA GLN A 478 -10.44 23.24 -13.86
C GLN A 478 -9.59 23.86 -12.74
N PHE A 479 -9.72 25.17 -12.56
CA PHE A 479 -9.05 25.92 -11.48
C PHE A 479 -9.75 25.69 -10.14
N VAL A 480 -9.00 25.37 -9.08
CA VAL A 480 -9.56 25.04 -7.76
C VAL A 480 -8.66 25.53 -6.61
N ARG A 481 -9.28 25.88 -5.47
CA ARG A 481 -8.56 26.20 -4.21
C ARG A 481 -7.92 24.97 -3.55
N GLY A 482 -8.36 23.75 -3.86
CA GLY A 482 -7.74 22.54 -3.30
C GLY A 482 -8.22 21.23 -3.91
N LYS A 483 -7.39 20.19 -3.81
CA LYS A 483 -7.63 18.88 -4.41
C LYS A 483 -7.02 17.74 -3.61
N ARG A 484 -7.70 16.59 -3.60
CA ARG A 484 -7.10 15.31 -3.19
C ARG A 484 -6.10 14.85 -4.26
N TYR A 485 -4.82 14.76 -3.91
CA TYR A 485 -3.76 14.18 -4.75
C TYR A 485 -3.15 12.95 -4.06
N LEU A 486 -3.00 11.84 -4.79
CA LEU A 486 -2.50 10.53 -4.34
C LEU A 486 -3.00 10.02 -2.96
N GLY A 487 -4.17 10.47 -2.51
CA GLY A 487 -4.76 10.12 -1.20
C GLY A 487 -4.49 11.12 -0.07
N GLY A 488 -3.48 11.98 -0.21
CA GLY A 488 -3.33 13.21 0.56
C GLY A 488 -4.22 14.34 0.03
N HIS A 489 -3.83 15.58 0.31
CA HIS A 489 -4.50 16.81 -0.12
C HIS A 489 -3.46 17.90 -0.39
N VAL A 490 -3.76 18.77 -1.36
CA VAL A 490 -2.97 19.95 -1.76
C VAL A 490 -3.96 21.12 -1.90
N GLY A 491 -3.69 22.27 -1.27
CA GLY A 491 -4.47 23.50 -1.46
C GLY A 491 -4.78 24.29 -0.18
N SER A 492 -5.94 24.96 -0.16
CA SER A 492 -6.42 25.78 0.94
C SER A 492 -6.77 24.99 2.20
N LYS A 493 -6.69 25.66 3.35
CA LYS A 493 -7.00 25.15 4.68
C LYS A 493 -8.41 24.57 4.75
N GLU A 494 -9.42 25.30 4.27
CA GLU A 494 -10.81 24.83 4.29
C GLU A 494 -10.99 23.55 3.48
N SER A 495 -10.46 23.49 2.26
CA SER A 495 -10.53 22.30 1.41
C SER A 495 -9.85 21.09 2.08
N LYS A 496 -8.72 21.32 2.78
CA LYS A 496 -8.01 20.29 3.56
C LYS A 496 -8.84 19.80 4.73
N GLU A 497 -9.42 20.72 5.51
CA GLU A 497 -10.23 20.41 6.68
C GLU A 497 -11.52 19.67 6.29
N GLN A 498 -12.21 20.10 5.25
CA GLN A 498 -13.38 19.42 4.69
C GLN A 498 -13.04 17.97 4.26
N TYR A 499 -11.92 17.78 3.55
CA TYR A 499 -11.47 16.45 3.13
C TYR A 499 -11.15 15.54 4.32
N VAL A 500 -10.40 16.05 5.31
CA VAL A 500 -10.01 15.29 6.51
C VAL A 500 -11.22 14.95 7.38
N ASN A 501 -12.11 15.91 7.64
CA ASN A 501 -13.30 15.71 8.45
C ASN A 501 -14.23 14.64 7.84
N SER A 502 -14.38 14.63 6.51
CA SER A 502 -15.11 13.56 5.79
C SER A 502 -14.48 12.17 5.99
N LYS A 503 -13.14 12.06 6.05
CA LYS A 503 -12.48 10.77 6.37
C LYS A 503 -12.67 10.37 7.83
N VAL A 504 -12.53 11.32 8.75
CA VAL A 504 -12.72 11.13 10.19
C VAL A 504 -14.13 10.65 10.49
N GLU A 505 -15.17 11.27 9.92
CA GLU A 505 -16.55 10.83 10.06
C GLU A 505 -16.74 9.40 9.52
N GLY A 506 -16.25 9.11 8.31
CA GLY A 506 -16.31 7.78 7.71
C GLY A 506 -15.62 6.70 8.56
N TRP A 507 -14.52 7.03 9.24
CA TRP A 507 -13.83 6.14 10.17
C TRP A 507 -14.58 5.99 11.50
N CYS A 508 -15.12 7.06 12.07
CA CYS A 508 -15.97 7.02 13.28
C CYS A 508 -17.21 6.15 13.06
N THR A 509 -17.90 6.32 11.92
CA THR A 509 -19.02 5.48 11.50
C THR A 509 -18.59 4.03 11.29
N SER A 510 -17.40 3.81 10.71
CA SER A 510 -16.82 2.46 10.56
C SER A 510 -16.56 1.76 11.88
N LEU A 511 -16.04 2.47 12.89
CA LEU A 511 -15.80 1.92 14.24
C LEU A 511 -17.12 1.60 14.96
N ARG A 512 -18.12 2.48 14.87
CA ARG A 512 -19.46 2.25 15.45
C ARG A 512 -20.15 1.04 14.82
N ALA A 513 -20.03 0.84 13.50
CA ALA A 513 -20.55 -0.34 12.82
C ALA A 513 -19.82 -1.63 13.24
N LEU A 514 -18.49 -1.61 13.26
CA LEU A 514 -17.65 -2.74 13.68
C LEU A 514 -17.90 -3.15 15.14
N LEU A 515 -18.16 -2.18 16.01
CA LEU A 515 -18.57 -2.41 17.40
C LEU A 515 -19.96 -3.07 17.47
N ALA A 516 -20.97 -2.47 16.83
CA ALA A 516 -22.35 -2.92 16.92
C ALA A 516 -22.53 -4.37 16.42
N GLU A 517 -21.91 -4.70 15.28
CA GLU A 517 -22.10 -5.99 14.61
C GLU A 517 -21.13 -7.08 15.10
N ILE A 518 -19.86 -6.74 15.39
CA ILE A 518 -18.77 -7.73 15.48
C ILE A 518 -18.15 -7.82 16.86
N ALA A 519 -17.71 -6.70 17.45
CA ALA A 519 -16.75 -6.71 18.57
C ALA A 519 -17.26 -7.52 19.78
N LYS A 520 -18.56 -7.44 20.09
CA LYS A 520 -19.21 -8.17 21.19
C LYS A 520 -19.18 -9.71 21.07
N THR A 521 -18.92 -10.26 19.87
CA THR A 521 -18.98 -11.71 19.62
C THR A 521 -17.69 -12.28 19.03
N HIS A 522 -16.93 -11.47 18.27
CA HIS A 522 -15.67 -11.86 17.65
C HIS A 522 -14.61 -10.77 17.85
N PRO A 523 -14.24 -10.42 19.11
CA PRO A 523 -13.38 -9.27 19.42
C PRO A 523 -12.00 -9.34 18.75
N GLN A 524 -11.43 -10.54 18.60
CA GLN A 524 -10.15 -10.74 17.91
C GLN A 524 -10.22 -10.35 16.42
N SER A 525 -11.29 -10.75 15.73
CA SER A 525 -11.50 -10.42 14.31
C SER A 525 -11.87 -8.93 14.14
N ALA A 526 -12.55 -8.34 15.12
CA ALA A 526 -12.83 -6.92 15.18
C ALA A 526 -11.55 -6.08 15.38
N HIS A 527 -10.69 -6.45 16.34
CA HIS A 527 -9.36 -5.84 16.54
C HIS A 527 -8.45 -6.01 15.31
N ALA A 528 -8.46 -7.17 14.66
CA ALA A 528 -7.69 -7.37 13.43
C ALA A 528 -8.13 -6.41 12.30
N ALA A 529 -9.42 -6.15 12.15
CA ALA A 529 -9.92 -5.17 11.18
C ALA A 529 -9.65 -3.71 11.59
N PHE A 530 -9.64 -3.40 12.88
CA PHE A 530 -9.16 -2.11 13.39
C PHE A 530 -7.72 -1.87 12.95
N THR A 531 -6.77 -2.72 13.39
CA THR A 531 -5.34 -2.52 13.14
C THR A 531 -4.99 -2.64 11.65
N PHE A 532 -5.39 -3.72 10.98
CA PHE A 532 -4.92 -4.01 9.62
C PHE A 532 -5.77 -3.39 8.49
N CYS A 533 -6.81 -2.61 8.78
CA CYS A 533 -7.63 -1.94 7.75
C CYS A 533 -7.98 -0.49 8.06
N LEU A 534 -8.36 -0.15 9.29
CA LEU A 534 -8.69 1.24 9.65
C LEU A 534 -7.45 2.03 10.06
N GLN A 535 -6.63 1.49 10.95
CA GLN A 535 -5.46 2.17 11.51
C GLN A 535 -4.44 2.59 10.43
N HIS A 536 -4.13 1.71 9.46
CA HIS A 536 -3.24 2.08 8.35
C HIS A 536 -3.76 3.24 7.48
N LYS A 537 -5.08 3.45 7.37
CA LYS A 537 -5.64 4.55 6.56
C LYS A 537 -5.41 5.91 7.21
N TRP A 538 -5.67 6.03 8.51
CA TRP A 538 -5.40 7.30 9.21
C TRP A 538 -3.91 7.50 9.45
N MET A 539 -3.13 6.46 9.78
CA MET A 539 -1.67 6.58 9.88
C MET A 539 -1.02 7.04 8.57
N TYR A 540 -1.53 6.62 7.41
CA TYR A 540 -1.10 7.15 6.11
C TYR A 540 -1.43 8.65 5.97
N MET A 541 -2.68 9.04 6.28
CA MET A 541 -3.10 10.44 6.20
C MET A 541 -2.31 11.35 7.16
N CYS A 542 -1.91 10.86 8.34
CA CYS A 542 -1.05 11.60 9.28
C CYS A 542 0.39 11.82 8.79
N ARG A 543 0.90 10.97 7.87
CA ARG A 543 2.22 11.20 7.26
C ARG A 543 2.12 12.20 6.11
N VAL A 544 1.12 12.04 5.24
CA VAL A 544 1.04 12.81 3.99
C VAL A 544 0.23 14.11 4.05
N ILE A 545 -0.37 14.46 5.19
CA ILE A 545 -1.08 15.74 5.38
C ILE A 545 -0.66 16.39 6.72
N PRO A 546 0.08 17.51 6.71
CA PRO A 546 0.53 18.17 7.93
C PRO A 546 -0.57 19.00 8.62
N GLY A 547 -0.40 19.20 9.93
CA GLY A 547 -1.27 20.05 10.76
C GLY A 547 -2.63 19.45 11.13
N ILE A 548 -2.95 18.22 10.73
CA ILE A 548 -4.29 17.64 10.89
C ILE A 548 -4.66 17.16 12.30
N ALA A 549 -3.75 17.27 13.29
CA ALA A 549 -3.88 16.58 14.58
C ALA A 549 -5.18 16.92 15.34
N GLN A 550 -5.60 18.19 15.32
CA GLN A 550 -6.84 18.65 15.97
C GLN A 550 -8.10 18.03 15.34
N LEU A 551 -8.08 17.82 14.01
CA LEU A 551 -9.19 17.26 13.24
C LEU A 551 -9.42 15.76 13.55
N LEU A 552 -8.44 15.10 14.17
CA LEU A 552 -8.52 13.70 14.58
C LEU A 552 -9.14 13.51 15.98
N GLU A 553 -9.40 14.58 16.74
CA GLU A 553 -9.97 14.50 18.09
C GLU A 553 -11.32 13.76 18.16
N PRO A 554 -12.26 13.90 17.19
CA PRO A 554 -13.49 13.10 17.16
C PRO A 554 -13.24 11.59 16.99
N LEU A 555 -12.18 11.22 16.25
CA LEU A 555 -11.76 9.83 16.08
C LEU A 555 -11.12 9.29 17.36
N GLU A 556 -10.22 10.05 17.99
CA GLU A 556 -9.61 9.67 19.27
C GLU A 556 -10.69 9.45 20.34
N ARG A 557 -11.66 10.37 20.44
CA ARG A 557 -12.81 10.28 21.34
C ARG A 557 -13.61 9.00 21.12
N VAL A 558 -13.96 8.66 19.86
CA VAL A 558 -14.64 7.39 19.52
C VAL A 558 -13.78 6.17 19.85
N ILE A 559 -12.46 6.22 19.64
CA ILE A 559 -11.56 5.11 20.01
C ILE A 559 -11.53 4.90 21.53
N ARG A 560 -11.37 5.99 22.29
CA ARG A 560 -11.18 6.03 23.74
C ARG A 560 -12.44 5.69 24.54
N GLU A 561 -13.60 6.21 24.13
CA GLU A 561 -14.84 6.16 24.92
C GLU A 561 -15.87 5.16 24.40
N VAL A 562 -15.75 4.71 23.14
CA VAL A 562 -16.73 3.81 22.51
C VAL A 562 -16.08 2.48 22.09
N TRP A 563 -14.94 2.51 21.40
CA TRP A 563 -14.30 1.31 20.85
C TRP A 563 -13.57 0.47 21.91
N ILE A 564 -12.56 1.03 22.60
CA ILE A 564 -11.76 0.28 23.58
C ILE A 564 -12.63 -0.27 24.73
N PRO A 565 -13.55 0.50 25.35
CA PRO A 565 -14.42 0.01 26.42
C PRO A 565 -15.22 -1.23 26.02
N ALA A 566 -15.88 -1.18 24.86
CA ALA A 566 -16.75 -2.27 24.41
C ALA A 566 -16.03 -3.38 23.61
N LEU A 567 -14.73 -3.23 23.33
CA LEU A 567 -13.85 -4.32 22.92
C LEU A 567 -13.37 -5.14 24.13
N LEU A 568 -13.14 -4.48 25.28
CA LEU A 568 -12.68 -5.11 26.52
C LEU A 568 -13.82 -5.59 27.44
N GLY A 569 -15.01 -5.02 27.30
CA GLY A 569 -16.19 -5.34 28.13
C GLY A 569 -16.33 -4.49 29.40
N SER A 570 -15.37 -3.61 29.70
CA SER A 570 -15.36 -2.72 30.87
C SER A 570 -15.85 -1.30 30.53
N PRO A 571 -16.57 -0.62 31.44
CA PRO A 571 -16.96 0.78 31.25
C PRO A 571 -15.74 1.74 31.23
N PRO A 572 -15.85 2.91 30.58
CA PRO A 572 -14.73 3.86 30.46
C PRO A 572 -14.11 4.25 31.80
N GLU A 573 -14.93 4.43 32.85
CA GLU A 573 -14.47 4.85 34.18
C GLU A 573 -13.67 3.78 34.94
N GLU A 574 -13.80 2.51 34.57
CA GLU A 574 -12.98 1.43 35.12
C GLU A 574 -11.63 1.38 34.40
N LEU A 575 -11.64 1.52 33.07
CA LEU A 575 -10.41 1.56 32.26
C LEU A 575 -9.55 2.80 32.52
N ARG A 576 -10.15 3.96 32.80
CA ARG A 576 -9.41 5.15 33.28
C ARG A 576 -8.65 4.86 34.57
N ARG A 577 -9.31 4.25 35.57
CA ARG A 577 -8.67 3.83 36.83
C ARG A 577 -7.60 2.75 36.62
N ALA A 578 -7.82 1.81 35.71
CA ALA A 578 -6.85 0.78 35.36
C ALA A 578 -5.62 1.35 34.62
N ASN A 579 -5.76 2.42 33.84
CA ASN A 579 -4.64 3.10 33.18
C ASN A 579 -3.85 3.97 34.16
N VAL A 580 -4.51 4.82 34.96
CA VAL A 580 -3.82 5.65 35.98
C VAL A 580 -3.00 4.78 36.94
N SER A 581 -3.57 3.69 37.45
CA SER A 581 -2.85 2.74 38.33
C SER A 581 -1.75 1.92 37.64
N ARG A 582 -1.63 1.98 36.30
CA ARG A 582 -0.53 1.39 35.50
C ARG A 582 0.52 2.42 35.10
N GLU A 583 0.14 3.67 34.88
CA GLU A 583 1.07 4.81 34.74
C GLU A 583 1.79 5.06 36.06
N ASP A 584 1.07 4.97 37.20
CA ASP A 584 1.63 4.92 38.56
C ASP A 584 2.67 3.81 38.70
N ARG A 585 2.38 2.60 38.21
CA ARG A 585 3.32 1.47 38.29
C ARG A 585 4.55 1.68 37.42
N HIS A 586 4.40 2.06 36.15
CA HIS A 586 5.56 2.33 35.30
C HIS A 586 6.41 3.49 35.83
N SER A 587 5.79 4.54 36.40
CA SER A 587 6.52 5.64 37.03
C SER A 587 7.30 5.17 38.27
N ARG A 588 6.70 4.30 39.09
CA ARG A 588 7.37 3.68 40.26
C ARG A 588 8.45 2.68 39.86
N GLU A 589 8.28 1.94 38.77
CA GLU A 589 9.29 1.01 38.23
C GLU A 589 10.44 1.76 37.56
N ALA A 590 10.18 2.85 36.83
CA ALA A 590 11.20 3.75 36.30
C ALA A 590 12.01 4.40 37.45
N ALA A 591 11.33 4.93 38.48
CA ALA A 591 12.00 5.44 39.68
C ALA A 591 12.82 4.36 40.41
N ARG A 592 12.34 3.11 40.45
CA ARG A 592 13.10 1.97 40.99
C ARG A 592 14.35 1.64 40.18
N ASN A 593 14.25 1.66 38.85
CA ASN A 593 15.38 1.37 37.97
C ASN A 593 16.44 2.48 38.04
N ILE A 594 16.04 3.74 38.18
CA ILE A 594 16.93 4.87 38.47
C ILE A 594 17.59 4.69 39.84
N GLY A 595 16.84 4.30 40.88
CA GLY A 595 17.39 3.99 42.20
C GLY A 595 18.33 2.78 42.26
N LEU A 596 18.10 1.77 41.41
CA LEU A 596 18.94 0.57 41.32
C LEU A 596 20.26 0.81 40.56
N ALA A 597 20.37 1.89 39.77
CA ALA A 597 21.63 2.30 39.16
C ALA A 597 22.61 2.99 40.16
N GLY A 598 22.15 3.31 41.38
CA GLY A 598 22.91 4.05 42.40
C GLY A 598 23.46 3.21 43.56
N ALA A 599 23.39 1.88 43.52
CA ALA A 599 23.72 1.01 44.65
C ALA A 599 24.78 -0.06 44.28
N GLY A 600 26.06 0.26 44.52
CA GLY A 600 27.11 -0.74 44.71
C GLY A 600 27.00 -1.43 46.09
N PRO A 601 27.63 -2.60 46.30
CA PRO A 601 27.39 -3.41 47.48
C PRO A 601 28.15 -2.98 48.75
N ASP A 602 27.57 -3.42 49.87
CA ASP A 602 28.13 -3.57 51.23
C ASP A 602 28.42 -2.34 52.09
N GLY A 603 27.78 -2.30 53.27
CA GLY A 603 27.85 -1.23 54.26
C GLY A 603 26.65 -1.23 55.22
N GLN A 604 26.57 -2.20 56.14
CA GLN A 604 25.54 -2.22 57.19
C GLN A 604 25.79 -1.13 58.26
N PRO A 605 24.73 -0.49 58.80
CA PRO A 605 24.80 0.25 60.04
C PRO A 605 24.11 -0.52 61.19
N GLU A 606 24.90 -1.02 62.15
CA GLU A 606 24.41 -1.29 63.50
C GLU A 606 24.50 -0.02 64.37
N GLY A 607 23.81 -0.04 65.53
CA GLY A 607 24.36 0.58 66.74
C GLY A 607 24.28 2.11 66.88
N HIS A 608 23.16 2.58 67.42
CA HIS A 608 23.00 3.73 68.34
C HIS A 608 24.07 4.85 68.40
N ALA A 609 23.61 6.09 68.24
CA ALA A 609 24.38 7.28 68.57
C ALA A 609 24.74 7.39 70.07
N ARG A 610 26.02 7.68 70.35
CA ARG A 610 26.45 8.43 71.53
C ARG A 610 27.67 9.31 71.21
N LEU A 611 27.44 10.61 71.26
CA LEU A 611 28.35 11.69 71.69
C LEU A 611 29.82 11.68 71.23
N ASP A 612 30.08 12.55 70.24
CA ASP A 612 30.88 13.78 70.40
C ASP A 612 32.43 13.76 70.30
N GLN A 613 32.96 14.87 69.74
CA GLN A 613 34.37 15.34 69.67
C GLN A 613 35.47 14.44 69.02
N GLY A 614 36.41 15.09 68.29
CA GLY A 614 37.80 14.57 68.21
C GLY A 614 38.55 14.60 66.86
N ALA A 615 39.14 15.75 66.52
CA ALA A 615 40.44 15.99 65.88
C ALA A 615 41.22 14.95 65.00
N GLN A 616 41.80 15.49 63.92
CA GLN A 616 43.18 15.31 63.41
C GLN A 616 43.74 13.96 62.86
N GLU A 617 44.04 14.02 61.56
CA GLU A 617 45.36 13.79 60.93
C GLU A 617 45.99 12.39 60.70
N ALA A 618 46.52 12.30 59.47
CA ALA A 618 47.86 11.82 59.09
C ALA A 618 48.16 10.33 58.78
N ARG A 619 48.49 10.13 57.48
CA ARG A 619 49.63 9.32 56.96
C ARG A 619 49.45 7.78 57.03
N ARG A 620 50.12 6.94 56.20
CA ARG A 620 51.18 7.17 55.19
C ARG A 620 51.24 6.02 54.16
N SER A 621 51.78 6.29 52.96
CA SER A 621 52.58 5.40 52.06
C SER A 621 52.18 3.92 51.88
N SER A 622 52.10 3.40 50.65
CA SER A 622 53.32 3.04 49.90
C SER A 622 53.20 3.05 48.35
N GLU A 623 54.35 2.83 47.70
CA GLU A 623 54.73 3.03 46.29
C GLU A 623 55.77 1.92 45.93
N PRO A 624 56.37 1.80 44.71
CA PRO A 624 56.04 2.34 43.37
C PRO A 624 56.31 1.32 42.19
N GLN A 625 56.44 1.85 40.94
CA GLN A 625 57.30 1.37 39.80
C GLN A 625 56.92 0.09 39.00
N SER A 626 57.22 -0.05 37.69
CA SER A 626 57.79 0.89 36.66
C SER A 626 57.70 0.35 35.20
N GLU A 627 57.70 1.26 34.20
CA GLU A 627 58.36 1.19 32.85
C GLU A 627 58.07 0.03 31.86
N ASP A 628 58.28 0.09 30.53
CA ASP A 628 58.22 1.09 29.42
C ASP A 628 58.09 0.23 28.10
N ALA A 629 57.98 0.61 26.81
CA ALA A 629 58.08 1.83 25.99
C ALA A 629 57.25 1.60 24.67
N GLY A 630 57.09 2.51 23.69
CA GLY A 630 57.46 3.93 23.54
C GLY A 630 57.49 4.35 22.04
N LYS A 631 57.50 5.67 21.76
CA LYS A 631 57.67 6.33 20.42
C LYS A 631 56.44 6.28 19.46
N ALA A 632 56.13 7.28 18.63
CA ALA A 632 56.76 8.61 18.41
C ALA A 632 55.87 9.67 17.68
N PHE A 633 56.05 10.94 18.08
CA PHE A 633 55.91 12.21 17.31
C PHE A 633 54.52 12.83 16.96
N ALA A 634 54.56 14.16 16.80
CA ALA A 634 53.50 15.14 16.48
C ALA A 634 54.11 16.19 15.47
N PRO A 635 53.66 17.46 15.21
CA PRO A 635 52.77 18.35 15.99
C PRO A 635 51.77 19.31 15.27
N ILE A 636 50.75 19.73 16.02
CA ILE A 636 50.26 21.12 16.29
C ILE A 636 50.31 22.21 15.19
N ASN A 637 49.20 22.94 15.03
CA ASN A 637 49.26 24.42 14.98
C ASN A 637 48.08 25.10 15.74
N ARG A 638 48.27 26.34 16.20
CA ARG A 638 47.39 27.13 17.11
C ARG A 638 46.84 28.39 16.41
N PRO A 639 45.74 29.04 16.88
CA PRO A 639 45.83 30.13 17.88
C PRO A 639 44.59 30.20 18.82
N PRO A 640 44.27 31.33 19.51
CA PRO A 640 44.88 31.70 20.79
C PRO A 640 43.86 31.87 21.94
N SER A 641 44.34 32.19 23.15
CA SER A 641 43.58 32.20 24.41
C SER A 641 43.34 33.59 25.02
N PHE A 642 42.11 33.85 25.45
CA PHE A 642 41.66 34.83 26.46
C PHE A 642 40.34 34.28 27.04
N SER A 643 39.90 34.49 28.28
CA SER A 643 40.52 34.89 29.57
C SER A 643 39.43 34.67 30.65
N GLU A 644 39.80 34.42 31.92
CA GLU A 644 38.83 34.11 32.99
C GLU A 644 37.93 35.32 33.39
N GLY A 645 36.71 35.04 33.86
CA GLY A 645 35.79 36.06 34.38
C GLY A 645 34.47 35.49 34.94
N ASP A 646 34.26 35.71 36.24
CA ASP A 646 33.01 35.64 37.02
C ASP A 646 32.07 34.41 36.93
N VAL A 647 32.11 33.59 37.99
CA VAL A 647 31.08 32.61 38.34
C VAL A 647 29.96 33.28 39.15
N LEU A 648 28.72 33.19 38.68
CA LEU A 648 27.51 33.47 39.46
C LEU A 648 26.61 32.23 39.53
N PRO A 649 25.92 31.98 40.66
CA PRO A 649 25.21 30.73 40.89
C PRO A 649 23.92 30.61 40.05
N PRO A 650 23.49 29.38 39.69
CA PRO A 650 22.34 29.17 38.82
C PRO A 650 21.04 29.66 39.46
N ARG A 651 20.41 30.66 38.84
CA ARG A 651 19.04 31.07 39.17
C ARG A 651 18.08 29.92 38.84
N LYS A 652 17.20 29.57 39.79
CA LYS A 652 16.08 28.65 39.55
C LYS A 652 15.17 29.24 38.47
N SER A 653 14.98 28.52 37.37
CA SER A 653 13.99 28.87 36.35
C SER A 653 12.56 28.66 36.89
N PRO A 654 11.60 29.54 36.53
CA PRO A 654 10.19 29.33 36.86
C PRO A 654 9.60 28.15 36.04
N PRO A 655 8.49 27.54 36.50
CA PRO A 655 7.82 26.48 35.75
C PRO A 655 7.30 26.97 34.39
N ALA A 656 7.45 26.15 33.35
CA ALA A 656 7.07 26.49 31.99
C ALA A 656 5.55 26.58 31.79
N SER A 657 5.12 27.46 30.88
CA SER A 657 3.73 27.60 30.45
C SER A 657 3.25 26.41 29.58
N PRO A 658 1.96 26.07 29.59
CA PRO A 658 1.42 24.85 28.97
C PRO A 658 1.22 24.95 27.44
N THR A 659 2.20 25.48 26.71
CA THR A 659 2.15 25.68 25.25
C THR A 659 3.48 25.28 24.59
N SER A 660 3.81 23.99 24.63
CA SER A 660 5.00 23.41 23.99
C SER A 660 4.62 22.27 23.00
N PRO A 661 5.25 22.19 21.80
CA PRO A 661 4.97 21.14 20.81
C PRO A 661 5.10 19.69 21.31
N ALA A 662 5.86 19.45 22.40
CA ALA A 662 6.02 18.14 23.01
C ALA A 662 4.67 17.49 23.42
N ALA A 663 3.64 18.30 23.72
CA ALA A 663 2.30 17.79 24.02
C ALA A 663 1.64 17.10 22.80
N ALA A 664 1.89 17.59 21.59
CA ALA A 664 1.16 17.21 20.38
C ALA A 664 1.51 15.81 19.85
N LYS A 665 2.77 15.36 19.97
CA LYS A 665 3.15 13.97 19.65
C LYS A 665 2.41 12.96 20.52
N SER A 666 2.14 13.34 21.78
CA SER A 666 1.78 12.38 22.83
C SER A 666 0.40 11.71 22.69
N ASN A 667 -0.63 12.34 22.10
CA ASN A 667 -2.00 11.78 22.19
C ASN A 667 -2.24 10.57 21.27
N VAL A 668 -1.77 10.63 20.01
CA VAL A 668 -1.87 9.49 19.08
C VAL A 668 -0.94 8.35 19.54
N GLU A 669 0.23 8.68 20.10
CA GLU A 669 1.12 7.68 20.71
C GLU A 669 0.51 7.04 21.97
N LYS A 670 -0.11 7.81 22.88
CA LYS A 670 -0.84 7.26 24.04
C LYS A 670 -1.95 6.31 23.60
N ALA A 671 -2.70 6.64 22.55
CA ALA A 671 -3.72 5.75 21.98
C ALA A 671 -3.10 4.47 21.39
N LEU A 672 -1.97 4.57 20.67
CA LEU A 672 -1.18 3.45 20.15
C LEU A 672 -0.63 2.54 21.26
N VAL A 673 -0.07 3.14 22.32
CA VAL A 673 0.46 2.45 23.50
C VAL A 673 -0.68 1.72 24.24
N ALA A 674 -1.81 2.38 24.47
CA ALA A 674 -3.00 1.75 25.05
C ALA A 674 -3.50 0.56 24.20
N LEU A 675 -3.45 0.66 22.87
CA LEU A 675 -3.86 -0.43 21.98
C LEU A 675 -2.86 -1.60 21.97
N ASN A 676 -1.55 -1.32 21.98
CA ASN A 676 -0.50 -2.33 22.12
C ASN A 676 -0.58 -3.03 23.49
N ILE A 677 -0.90 -2.30 24.56
CA ILE A 677 -1.18 -2.85 25.89
C ILE A 677 -2.44 -3.74 25.84
N ALA A 678 -3.53 -3.33 25.17
CA ALA A 678 -4.72 -4.16 25.00
C ALA A 678 -4.41 -5.47 24.22
N ALA A 679 -3.61 -5.39 23.15
CA ALA A 679 -3.14 -6.56 22.40
C ALA A 679 -2.26 -7.51 23.24
N SER A 680 -1.59 -7.01 24.28
CA SER A 680 -0.83 -7.83 25.24
C SER A 680 -1.74 -8.64 26.17
N LEU A 681 -2.90 -8.10 26.57
CA LEU A 681 -3.86 -8.78 27.44
C LEU A 681 -4.47 -10.00 26.75
N ILE A 682 -4.82 -9.87 25.45
CA ILE A 682 -5.37 -10.96 24.61
C ILE A 682 -4.41 -12.18 24.51
N LYS A 683 -3.11 -12.01 24.78
CA LYS A 683 -2.15 -13.12 24.88
C LYS A 683 -2.10 -13.77 26.27
N LYS A 684 -2.44 -13.05 27.34
CA LYS A 684 -2.26 -13.50 28.73
C LYS A 684 -3.35 -14.47 29.18
N ASP A 685 -4.61 -14.21 28.82
CA ASP A 685 -5.76 -15.07 29.16
C ASP A 685 -5.62 -16.53 28.66
N LYS A 686 -4.78 -16.76 27.64
CA LYS A 686 -4.47 -18.12 27.14
C LYS A 686 -3.38 -18.87 27.90
N VAL A 687 -2.62 -18.18 28.76
CA VAL A 687 -1.62 -18.79 29.66
C VAL A 687 -2.31 -19.21 30.95
N ASP A 688 -3.06 -18.29 31.57
CA ASP A 688 -3.68 -18.51 32.88
C ASP A 688 -4.85 -19.52 32.80
N ALA A 689 -5.49 -19.68 31.63
CA ALA A 689 -6.46 -20.74 31.34
C ALA A 689 -5.85 -22.16 31.17
N ARG A 690 -4.58 -22.39 31.54
CA ARG A 690 -3.90 -23.70 31.48
C ARG A 690 -3.10 -24.04 32.75
N ALA A 691 -3.63 -23.70 33.93
CA ALA A 691 -3.20 -24.31 35.18
C ALA A 691 -3.63 -25.80 35.24
N PRO A 692 -2.74 -26.78 35.45
CA PRO A 692 -3.11 -28.18 35.64
C PRO A 692 -3.68 -28.44 37.03
N ARG A 693 -4.49 -29.50 37.17
CA ARG A 693 -4.67 -30.19 38.47
C ARG A 693 -3.56 -31.23 38.64
N ASP A 694 -3.25 -31.48 39.90
CA ASP A 694 -2.16 -32.28 40.48
C ASP A 694 -1.72 -33.56 39.74
N GLY A 695 -0.41 -33.87 39.82
CA GLY A 695 0.07 -35.26 39.74
C GLY A 695 1.35 -35.55 38.95
N VAL A 696 2.45 -35.80 39.68
CA VAL A 696 3.65 -36.56 39.26
C VAL A 696 4.57 -35.91 38.20
N ALA A 697 5.88 -36.07 38.38
CA ALA A 697 6.93 -35.36 37.61
C ALA A 697 7.61 -36.20 36.52
N ARG A 698 8.14 -35.53 35.48
CA ARG A 698 9.26 -36.00 34.63
C ARG A 698 10.02 -34.81 34.00
N ALA A 699 11.25 -35.09 33.54
CA ALA A 699 12.29 -34.12 33.18
C ALA A 699 12.06 -33.42 31.81
N PRO A 700 12.82 -32.34 31.47
CA PRO A 700 12.37 -31.35 30.48
C PRO A 700 12.74 -31.65 29.02
N HIS A 701 11.81 -31.34 28.11
CA HIS A 701 12.11 -31.09 26.69
C HIS A 701 12.13 -29.58 26.40
N ARG A 702 13.13 -29.11 25.65
CA ARG A 702 13.20 -27.71 25.17
C ARG A 702 12.09 -27.44 24.13
N PRO A 703 11.22 -26.43 24.30
CA PRO A 703 10.40 -25.92 23.21
C PRO A 703 11.25 -25.03 22.27
N ALA A 704 10.94 -25.05 20.98
CA ALA A 704 11.62 -24.23 19.97
C ALA A 704 11.28 -22.73 20.10
N PRO A 705 12.20 -21.80 19.72
CA PRO A 705 11.96 -20.35 19.82
C PRO A 705 10.82 -19.89 18.91
N SER A 706 9.93 -19.03 19.42
CA SER A 706 8.75 -18.56 18.70
C SER A 706 9.03 -17.33 17.83
N VAL A 707 8.41 -17.29 16.65
CA VAL A 707 8.69 -16.35 15.54
C VAL A 707 8.08 -14.95 15.76
N TRP A 708 7.98 -14.48 17.01
CA TRP A 708 7.23 -13.28 17.41
C TRP A 708 8.06 -12.23 18.16
N ARG A 709 9.39 -12.16 17.90
CA ARG A 709 10.33 -11.16 18.46
C ARG A 709 11.20 -10.43 17.42
N ARG A 710 10.80 -10.36 16.14
CA ARG A 710 11.51 -9.59 15.09
C ARG A 710 10.54 -8.72 14.27
N CYS A 711 10.04 -7.64 14.89
CA CYS A 711 9.26 -6.58 14.24
C CYS A 711 9.47 -5.22 14.96
N LEU A 712 10.71 -4.92 15.33
CA LEU A 712 11.19 -3.59 15.73
C LEU A 712 12.65 -3.46 15.23
N PRO A 713 12.92 -2.68 14.17
CA PRO A 713 14.04 -1.74 14.17
C PRO A 713 13.73 -0.69 15.27
N ILE A 714 14.63 -0.46 16.23
CA ILE A 714 15.79 0.43 16.12
C ILE A 714 15.33 1.89 16.05
N ASP A 715 15.38 2.51 17.23
CA ASP A 715 15.96 3.81 17.58
C ASP A 715 15.56 5.08 16.78
N TRP A 716 15.30 6.14 17.55
CA TRP A 716 15.03 7.51 17.10
C TRP A 716 16.30 8.35 17.09
#